data_AF-A0A841YYS4-F1
#
_entry.id   AF-A0A841YYS4-F1
#
_cell.length_a   1.000
_cell.length_b   1.000
_cell.length_c   1.000
_cell.angle_alpha   90.00
_cell.angle_beta   90.00
_cell.angle_gamma   90.00
#
_symmetry.space_group_name_H-M   'P 1'
#
loop_
_entity.id
_entity.type
_entity.pdbx_description
1 polymer ?
#
loop_
_entity_poly.entity_id
_entity_poly.type
_entity_poly.pdbx_seq_one_letter_code
_entity_poly.pdbx_strand_id
1 'polypeptide(L)'
;MRQSVYVQRERFFYYDIETKIKDNTKQVLIENLQAPNFKDIGDIISEVKATGIELNMFGRKRRNSVFDTLLETIILDEKSSEKLDQHLGEVEQLNELLVQSNKKIYRYLNNSMLRKEHIIAAFLVFLETQLEWHADIENILVDVEGVTNGFDYLVSCSGNILGYLLYELRDSKSDGKNCNFKIDDIEYMNGFLKQYADRDNLMDAIENWKYSEIEIIDFNNVKKIKFIDEGFDTSVIVSNFRSKAYSRSLTQKYLEEKFGSEQRALKQGLPDYMLDYVQLREFERIFGTNNDKKLILNIELYKWREAILFIKYEASKFLRKQQSKNNRGNLLSLRAYCMCESLFFWRRKMMRYVENLEKEEAEFIIKRLTFSMSTKDLIDAPFINIDGELAIVPSLAKEIDITSALLSSFAVLEESNEGGLNFKGDVFEERFQKKLQQILGVKVARLYRKKDTVGEWDIDLAFILDHQLFMLELKSLNQPYTYKDHARTNSKIIKAINQVKRNAKFFEDNLDIVRDKLGKASDYSINSIQKIVVTSSTLGEAGLYDDVFVVDESAFTAFLLRNEPSISLKYGGVIESFSSSEYSYYEGEVTAKKLIQFLQEVPSVRLMRGQLKIESDNSGDIEYIRQKKVISDFLNASHLDISEIRKVYHKIDVKNFVNTPKPIYNKYKIFKNKTEK
;
A
#
# COMPACT_ATOMS: atom_id res chain seq x y z
N MET A 1 12.24 -20.17 -18.45
CA MET A 1 12.32 -18.74 -18.07
C MET A 1 10.90 -18.27 -17.83
N ARG A 2 10.54 -17.84 -16.61
CA ARG A 2 9.26 -17.14 -16.39
C ARG A 2 9.35 -15.80 -17.11
N GLN A 3 8.36 -15.48 -17.93
CA GLN A 3 8.26 -14.14 -18.52
C GLN A 3 8.05 -13.14 -17.38
N SER A 4 8.75 -12.01 -17.44
CA SER A 4 8.61 -10.93 -16.46
C SER A 4 7.18 -10.38 -16.42
N VAL A 5 6.73 -9.91 -15.26
CA VAL A 5 5.47 -9.15 -15.13
C VAL A 5 5.44 -7.93 -16.07
N TYR A 6 6.58 -7.28 -16.34
CA TYR A 6 6.65 -6.12 -17.25
C TYR A 6 6.68 -6.51 -18.74
N VAL A 7 6.82 -7.81 -19.05
CA VAL A 7 6.79 -8.35 -20.43
C VAL A 7 5.38 -8.81 -20.84
N GLN A 8 4.42 -8.90 -19.90
CA GLN A 8 2.99 -9.11 -20.19
C GLN A 8 2.30 -7.80 -20.65
N ARG A 9 2.87 -7.25 -21.74
CA ARG A 9 2.93 -5.84 -22.17
C ARG A 9 1.63 -5.03 -22.30
N GLU A 10 0.44 -5.63 -22.26
CA GLU A 10 -0.80 -4.92 -22.60
C GLU A 10 -1.84 -4.97 -21.47
N ARG A 11 -1.57 -5.74 -20.39
CA ARG A 11 -2.56 -6.02 -19.35
C ARG A 11 -2.68 -5.00 -18.22
N PHE A 12 -2.09 -3.83 -18.31
CA PHE A 12 -2.11 -2.86 -17.19
C PHE A 12 -2.53 -1.45 -17.63
N PHE A 13 -2.98 -1.27 -18.87
CA PHE A 13 -3.39 0.03 -19.42
C PHE A 13 -4.87 0.39 -19.15
N TYR A 14 -5.50 -0.26 -18.18
CA TYR A 14 -6.96 -0.16 -17.96
C TYR A 14 -7.42 1.04 -17.13
N TYR A 15 -6.50 1.70 -16.43
CA TYR A 15 -6.87 2.80 -15.55
C TYR A 15 -7.36 4.04 -16.34
N ASP A 16 -6.80 4.26 -17.53
CA ASP A 16 -7.27 5.28 -18.47
C ASP A 16 -8.74 5.02 -18.87
N ILE A 17 -9.21 3.77 -18.78
CA ILE A 17 -10.58 3.34 -19.09
C ILE A 17 -11.48 3.48 -17.87
N GLU A 18 -11.05 3.04 -16.67
CA GLU A 18 -11.83 3.21 -15.44
C GLU A 18 -12.17 4.68 -15.17
N THR A 19 -11.23 5.59 -15.46
CA THR A 19 -11.42 7.04 -15.29
C THR A 19 -12.39 7.58 -16.34
N LYS A 20 -12.24 7.21 -17.63
CA LYS A 20 -13.16 7.60 -18.71
C LYS A 20 -14.60 7.13 -18.47
N ILE A 21 -14.80 5.95 -17.87
CA ILE A 21 -16.13 5.41 -17.55
C ILE A 21 -16.83 6.23 -16.46
N LYS A 22 -16.08 6.81 -15.50
CA LYS A 22 -16.66 7.65 -14.43
C LYS A 22 -17.19 8.98 -14.96
N ASP A 23 -16.64 9.49 -16.07
CA ASP A 23 -16.91 10.85 -16.54
C ASP A 23 -17.98 10.98 -17.62
N ASN A 24 -18.31 9.96 -18.44
CA ASN A 24 -19.54 9.97 -19.27
C ASN A 24 -19.85 8.65 -20.02
N THR A 25 -21.16 8.41 -20.17
CA THR A 25 -21.95 7.38 -20.89
C THR A 25 -21.25 6.32 -21.76
N LYS A 26 -21.67 5.06 -21.55
CA LYS A 26 -21.65 3.85 -22.41
C LYS A 26 -21.06 3.95 -23.82
N GLN A 27 -21.42 5.00 -24.56
CA GLN A 27 -20.95 5.34 -25.90
C GLN A 27 -19.41 5.38 -26.01
N VAL A 28 -18.73 6.02 -25.05
CA VAL A 28 -17.25 6.15 -25.06
C VAL A 28 -16.57 4.81 -24.88
N LEU A 29 -17.15 3.90 -24.10
CA LEU A 29 -16.63 2.55 -23.91
C LEU A 29 -16.74 1.75 -25.22
N ILE A 30 -17.90 1.81 -25.86
CA ILE A 30 -18.15 1.12 -27.13
C ILE A 30 -17.24 1.68 -28.24
N GLU A 31 -17.09 3.00 -28.34
CA GLU A 31 -16.22 3.65 -29.34
C GLU A 31 -14.74 3.33 -29.13
N ASN A 32 -14.27 3.23 -27.88
CA ASN A 32 -12.89 2.80 -27.61
C ASN A 32 -12.68 1.33 -28.00
N LEU A 33 -13.61 0.43 -27.62
CA LEU A 33 -13.50 -1.00 -27.91
C LEU A 33 -13.64 -1.32 -29.41
N GLN A 34 -14.34 -0.47 -30.17
CA GLN A 34 -14.46 -0.56 -31.62
C GLN A 34 -13.32 0.15 -32.37
N ALA A 35 -12.37 0.78 -31.67
CA ALA A 35 -11.26 1.47 -32.32
C ALA A 35 -10.36 0.46 -33.06
N PRO A 36 -9.85 0.80 -34.26
CA PRO A 36 -9.07 -0.11 -35.12
C PRO A 36 -7.73 -0.59 -34.53
N ASN A 37 -7.40 -0.17 -33.32
CA ASN A 37 -6.19 -0.56 -32.59
C ASN A 37 -6.39 -1.84 -31.76
N PHE A 38 -7.63 -2.30 -31.52
CA PHE A 38 -7.92 -3.56 -30.84
C PHE A 38 -7.81 -4.73 -31.82
N LYS A 39 -6.91 -5.67 -31.55
CA LYS A 39 -6.56 -6.75 -32.49
C LYS A 39 -6.84 -8.17 -31.98
N ASP A 40 -7.13 -8.38 -30.68
CA ASP A 40 -7.53 -9.68 -30.11
C ASP A 40 -8.65 -9.51 -29.06
N ILE A 41 -9.55 -10.49 -28.96
CA ILE A 41 -10.60 -10.55 -27.93
C ILE A 41 -10.02 -10.62 -26.52
N GLY A 42 -8.82 -11.17 -26.36
CA GLY A 42 -8.12 -11.22 -25.06
C GLY A 42 -7.90 -9.83 -24.45
N ASP A 43 -7.55 -8.84 -25.28
CA ASP A 43 -7.32 -7.47 -24.82
C ASP A 43 -8.65 -6.84 -24.39
N ILE A 44 -9.69 -6.98 -25.21
CA ILE A 44 -11.04 -6.49 -24.92
C ILE A 44 -11.55 -7.07 -23.59
N ILE A 45 -11.47 -8.40 -23.40
CA ILE A 45 -11.87 -9.06 -22.16
C ILE A 45 -11.12 -8.45 -20.97
N SER A 46 -9.82 -8.26 -21.10
CA SER A 46 -9.01 -7.80 -19.98
C SER A 46 -9.29 -6.33 -19.63
N GLU A 47 -9.61 -5.49 -20.62
CA GLU A 47 -10.10 -4.13 -20.39
C GLU A 47 -11.44 -4.12 -19.64
N VAL A 48 -12.39 -4.95 -20.07
CA VAL A 48 -13.70 -5.07 -19.43
C VAL A 48 -13.56 -5.59 -18.00
N LYS A 49 -12.77 -6.64 -17.78
CA LYS A 49 -12.43 -7.19 -16.45
C LYS A 49 -11.96 -6.10 -15.50
N ALA A 50 -11.02 -5.27 -15.93
CA ALA A 50 -10.46 -4.21 -15.11
C ALA A 50 -11.47 -3.13 -14.69
N THR A 51 -12.55 -2.94 -15.44
CA THR A 51 -13.66 -2.08 -15.00
C THR A 51 -14.46 -2.71 -13.84
N GLY A 52 -14.56 -4.04 -13.81
CA GLY A 52 -15.42 -4.78 -12.88
C GLY A 52 -16.92 -4.60 -13.15
N ILE A 53 -17.31 -4.05 -14.30
CA ILE A 53 -18.70 -3.74 -14.67
C ILE A 53 -19.60 -4.99 -14.74
N GLU A 54 -18.97 -6.15 -14.85
CA GLU A 54 -19.56 -7.49 -15.01
C GLU A 54 -19.97 -8.10 -13.67
N LEU A 55 -19.44 -7.58 -12.56
CA LEU A 55 -19.65 -8.10 -11.22
C LEU A 55 -20.66 -7.27 -10.42
N ASN A 56 -21.56 -7.96 -9.75
CA ASN A 56 -22.58 -7.36 -8.90
C ASN A 56 -22.13 -7.34 -7.43
N MET A 57 -21.21 -6.43 -7.13
CA MET A 57 -20.53 -6.35 -5.83
C MET A 57 -21.48 -6.20 -4.63
N PHE A 58 -22.69 -5.65 -4.82
CA PHE A 58 -23.67 -5.35 -3.76
C PHE A 58 -25.06 -5.97 -4.00
N GLY A 59 -25.20 -6.90 -4.95
CA GLY A 59 -26.41 -7.73 -5.10
C GLY A 59 -27.68 -7.05 -5.66
N ARG A 60 -27.64 -5.83 -6.20
CA ARG A 60 -28.80 -5.27 -6.94
C ARG A 60 -28.73 -5.64 -8.41
N LYS A 61 -29.83 -6.17 -8.97
CA LYS A 61 -30.01 -6.40 -10.41
C LYS A 61 -29.71 -5.13 -11.21
N ARG A 62 -28.49 -5.04 -11.72
CA ARG A 62 -28.21 -4.51 -13.04
C ARG A 62 -27.24 -5.50 -13.65
N ARG A 63 -27.77 -6.50 -14.37
CA ARG A 63 -27.09 -6.93 -15.59
C ARG A 63 -26.86 -5.63 -16.34
N ASN A 64 -25.60 -5.18 -16.35
CA ASN A 64 -25.34 -3.84 -16.76
C ASN A 64 -25.68 -3.82 -18.24
N SER A 65 -26.77 -3.16 -18.65
CA SER A 65 -27.11 -3.00 -20.07
C SER A 65 -25.93 -2.52 -20.92
N VAL A 66 -24.90 -1.93 -20.30
CA VAL A 66 -23.58 -1.66 -20.91
C VAL A 66 -22.86 -2.94 -21.32
N PHE A 67 -22.73 -3.89 -20.40
CA PHE A 67 -22.07 -5.18 -20.61
C PHE A 67 -22.84 -6.05 -21.61
N ASP A 68 -24.18 -6.08 -21.52
CA ASP A 68 -24.99 -6.85 -22.48
C ASP A 68 -24.79 -6.33 -23.92
N THR A 69 -24.78 -5.00 -24.15
CA THR A 69 -24.48 -4.40 -25.46
C THR A 69 -23.03 -4.62 -25.91
N LEU A 70 -22.10 -4.69 -24.97
CA LEU A 70 -20.68 -4.93 -25.23
C LEU A 70 -20.45 -6.39 -25.67
N LEU A 71 -21.13 -7.34 -25.04
CA LEU A 71 -21.15 -8.75 -25.45
C LEU A 71 -21.75 -8.92 -26.85
N GLU A 72 -22.87 -8.26 -27.15
CA GLU A 72 -23.48 -8.29 -28.50
C GLU A 72 -22.51 -7.80 -29.59
N THR A 73 -21.59 -6.89 -29.26
CA THR A 73 -20.58 -6.37 -30.19
C THR A 73 -19.41 -7.35 -30.40
N ILE A 74 -19.06 -8.13 -29.36
CA ILE A 74 -17.92 -9.08 -29.36
C ILE A 74 -18.26 -10.40 -30.06
N ILE A 75 -19.52 -10.84 -30.04
CA ILE A 75 -19.98 -12.16 -30.52
C ILE A 75 -19.87 -12.35 -32.06
N LEU A 76 -19.50 -11.32 -32.83
CA LEU A 76 -19.47 -11.36 -34.30
C LEU A 76 -18.27 -12.10 -34.94
N ASP A 77 -17.37 -12.71 -34.16
CA ASP A 77 -16.18 -13.43 -34.68
C ASP A 77 -16.11 -14.88 -34.15
N GLU A 78 -16.21 -15.89 -35.04
CA GLU A 78 -16.31 -17.33 -34.67
C GLU A 78 -15.07 -17.90 -33.98
N LYS A 79 -13.88 -17.28 -34.12
CA LYS A 79 -12.65 -17.71 -33.42
C LYS A 79 -12.60 -17.25 -31.96
N SER A 80 -13.61 -16.53 -31.50
CA SER A 80 -13.64 -15.82 -30.24
C SER A 80 -14.49 -16.50 -29.15
N SER A 81 -15.08 -17.68 -29.42
CA SER A 81 -16.01 -18.33 -28.49
C SER A 81 -15.33 -18.85 -27.21
N GLU A 82 -14.23 -19.62 -27.29
CA GLU A 82 -13.72 -20.35 -26.11
C GLU A 82 -13.20 -19.44 -24.99
N LYS A 83 -12.39 -18.41 -25.32
CA LYS A 83 -11.91 -17.41 -24.33
C LYS A 83 -13.08 -16.63 -23.71
N LEU A 84 -14.09 -16.30 -24.51
CA LEU A 84 -15.27 -15.58 -24.06
C LEU A 84 -16.14 -16.47 -23.15
N ASP A 85 -16.34 -17.74 -23.52
CA ASP A 85 -17.10 -18.72 -22.75
C ASP A 85 -16.43 -18.98 -21.39
N GLN A 86 -15.10 -19.13 -21.37
CA GLN A 86 -14.34 -19.24 -20.12
C GLN A 86 -14.54 -18.00 -19.23
N HIS A 87 -14.36 -16.81 -19.80
CA HIS A 87 -14.51 -15.55 -19.06
C HIS A 87 -15.93 -15.35 -18.53
N LEU A 88 -16.96 -15.64 -19.32
CA LEU A 88 -18.36 -15.61 -18.89
C LEU A 88 -18.65 -16.61 -17.77
N GLY A 89 -18.05 -17.80 -17.84
CA GLY A 89 -18.11 -18.80 -16.76
C GLY A 89 -17.48 -18.28 -15.46
N GLU A 90 -16.32 -17.64 -15.52
CA GLU A 90 -15.69 -16.99 -14.36
C GLU A 90 -16.60 -15.90 -13.77
N VAL A 91 -17.17 -15.03 -14.61
CA VAL A 91 -18.09 -13.95 -14.21
C VAL A 91 -19.33 -14.52 -13.50
N GLU A 92 -19.93 -15.59 -14.02
CA GLU A 92 -21.08 -16.23 -13.40
C GLU A 92 -20.71 -16.79 -12.02
N GLN A 93 -19.64 -17.55 -11.92
CA GLN A 93 -19.19 -18.17 -10.66
C GLN A 93 -18.82 -17.14 -9.60
N LEU A 94 -18.15 -16.03 -9.96
CA LEU A 94 -17.84 -14.94 -9.03
C LEU A 94 -19.10 -14.22 -8.56
N ASN A 95 -20.07 -13.97 -9.45
CA ASN A 95 -21.35 -13.37 -9.08
C ASN A 95 -22.15 -14.27 -8.13
N GLU A 96 -22.13 -15.59 -8.32
CA GLU A 96 -22.74 -16.53 -7.36
C GLU A 96 -22.11 -16.43 -5.98
N LEU A 97 -20.78 -16.42 -5.90
CA LEU A 97 -20.03 -16.29 -4.65
C LEU A 97 -20.34 -14.96 -3.94
N LEU A 98 -20.41 -13.86 -4.69
CA LEU A 98 -20.80 -12.54 -4.18
C LEU A 98 -22.24 -12.56 -3.63
N VAL A 99 -23.18 -13.19 -4.34
CA VAL A 99 -24.58 -13.33 -3.87
C VAL A 99 -24.65 -14.15 -2.59
N GLN A 100 -23.90 -15.24 -2.48
CA GLN A 100 -23.85 -16.07 -1.28
C GLN A 100 -23.25 -15.31 -0.09
N SER A 101 -22.11 -14.64 -0.30
CA SER A 101 -21.46 -13.76 0.67
C SER A 101 -22.40 -12.67 1.17
N ASN A 102 -23.03 -11.91 0.25
CA ASN A 102 -23.97 -10.85 0.60
C ASN A 102 -25.19 -11.38 1.37
N LYS A 103 -25.73 -12.54 0.99
CA LYS A 103 -26.82 -13.18 1.75
C LYS A 103 -26.40 -13.55 3.17
N LYS A 104 -25.18 -14.06 3.37
CA LYS A 104 -24.63 -14.44 4.68
C LYS A 104 -24.52 -13.22 5.60
N ILE A 105 -23.91 -12.15 5.09
CA ILE A 105 -23.73 -10.89 5.82
C ILE A 105 -25.07 -10.21 6.11
N TYR A 106 -25.96 -10.14 5.11
CA TYR A 106 -27.29 -9.55 5.26
C TYR A 106 -28.14 -10.30 6.31
N ARG A 107 -28.11 -11.64 6.31
CA ARG A 107 -28.77 -12.45 7.33
C ARG A 107 -28.21 -12.15 8.72
N TYR A 108 -26.90 -12.02 8.84
CA TYR A 108 -26.26 -11.66 10.10
C TYR A 108 -26.75 -10.30 10.58
N LEU A 109 -26.70 -9.26 9.73
CA LEU A 109 -27.18 -7.90 10.03
C LEU A 109 -28.65 -7.84 10.43
N ASN A 110 -29.53 -8.55 9.73
CA ASN A 110 -30.96 -8.57 10.04
C ASN A 110 -31.30 -9.34 11.31
N ASN A 111 -30.46 -10.29 11.73
CA ASN A 111 -30.63 -11.01 12.99
C ASN A 111 -30.08 -10.23 14.19
N SER A 112 -29.53 -9.04 13.96
CA SER A 112 -29.08 -8.16 15.03
C SER A 112 -30.23 -7.72 15.92
N MET A 113 -30.00 -7.70 17.24
CA MET A 113 -30.90 -7.02 18.18
C MET A 113 -30.66 -5.50 18.19
N LEU A 114 -29.60 -5.01 17.55
CA LEU A 114 -29.34 -3.58 17.41
C LEU A 114 -30.30 -2.95 16.41
N ARG A 115 -30.78 -1.76 16.76
CA ARG A 115 -31.48 -0.91 15.80
C ARG A 115 -30.54 -0.54 14.66
N LYS A 116 -31.05 -0.55 13.43
CA LYS A 116 -30.25 -0.30 12.21
C LYS A 116 -29.50 1.02 12.26
N GLU A 117 -30.12 2.05 12.83
CA GLU A 117 -29.57 3.40 13.00
C GLU A 117 -28.33 3.41 13.90
N HIS A 118 -28.17 2.42 14.78
CA HIS A 118 -27.08 2.36 15.78
C HIS A 118 -25.89 1.49 15.35
N ILE A 119 -26.02 0.71 14.28
CA ILE A 119 -25.02 -0.30 13.90
C ILE A 119 -23.64 0.33 13.65
N ILE A 120 -23.60 1.48 12.96
CA ILE A 120 -22.34 2.18 12.68
C ILE A 120 -21.71 2.68 13.99
N ALA A 121 -22.49 3.29 14.88
CA ALA A 121 -21.97 3.74 16.18
C ALA A 121 -21.44 2.56 17.03
N ALA A 122 -22.13 1.43 17.06
CA ALA A 122 -21.67 0.21 17.74
C ALA A 122 -20.38 -0.34 17.12
N PHE A 123 -20.27 -0.33 15.78
CA PHE A 123 -19.07 -0.76 15.07
C PHE A 123 -17.87 0.14 15.39
N LEU A 124 -18.05 1.46 15.48
CA LEU A 124 -16.95 2.38 15.83
C LEU A 124 -16.49 2.22 17.27
N VAL A 125 -17.41 1.96 18.22
CA VAL A 125 -17.06 1.61 19.59
C VAL A 125 -16.28 0.30 19.62
N PHE A 126 -16.74 -0.72 18.90
CA PHE A 126 -16.02 -1.98 18.74
C PHE A 126 -14.60 -1.76 18.19
N LEU A 127 -14.48 -1.02 17.09
CA LEU A 127 -13.18 -0.75 16.45
C LEU A 127 -12.20 -0.09 17.42
N GLU A 128 -12.60 0.98 18.10
CA GLU A 128 -11.75 1.64 19.11
C GLU A 128 -11.33 0.68 20.22
N THR A 129 -12.26 -0.15 20.73
CA THR A 129 -11.90 -1.13 21.78
C THR A 129 -10.88 -2.17 21.32
N GLN A 130 -10.91 -2.58 20.05
CA GLN A 130 -9.93 -3.52 19.50
C GLN A 130 -8.58 -2.84 19.29
N LEU A 131 -8.56 -1.62 18.76
CA LEU A 131 -7.32 -0.88 18.50
C LEU A 131 -6.58 -0.55 19.80
N GLU A 132 -7.30 -0.15 20.86
CA GLU A 132 -6.71 0.04 22.18
C GLU A 132 -6.11 -1.25 22.74
N TRP A 133 -6.81 -2.37 22.59
CA TRP A 133 -6.31 -3.66 23.04
C TRP A 133 -5.04 -4.09 22.29
N HIS A 134 -4.97 -3.85 20.98
CA HIS A 134 -3.77 -4.12 20.20
C HIS A 134 -2.58 -3.27 20.66
N ALA A 135 -2.81 -1.98 20.96
CA ALA A 135 -1.78 -1.10 21.52
C ALA A 135 -1.30 -1.56 22.91
N ASP A 136 -2.20 -2.08 23.75
CA ASP A 136 -1.82 -2.63 25.06
C ASP A 136 -1.01 -3.94 24.94
N ILE A 137 -1.30 -4.77 23.93
CA ILE A 137 -0.61 -6.05 23.71
C ILE A 137 0.77 -5.88 23.09
N GLU A 138 0.96 -4.90 22.21
CA GLU A 138 2.26 -4.57 21.64
C GLU A 138 3.31 -4.29 22.74
N ASN A 139 2.85 -3.79 23.89
CA ASN A 139 3.70 -3.54 25.07
C ASN A 139 4.06 -4.82 25.88
N ILE A 140 3.46 -5.98 25.58
CA ILE A 140 3.55 -7.20 26.39
C ILE A 140 4.16 -8.39 25.63
N LEU A 141 3.95 -8.51 24.31
CA LEU A 141 4.35 -9.69 23.52
C LEU A 141 5.70 -9.54 22.81
N VAL A 142 6.34 -10.70 22.53
CA VAL A 142 7.63 -10.82 21.80
C VAL A 142 7.42 -10.91 20.28
N ASP A 143 6.22 -11.30 19.82
CA ASP A 143 5.87 -11.37 18.39
C ASP A 143 5.32 -10.04 17.87
N VAL A 144 6.25 -9.11 17.62
CA VAL A 144 5.95 -7.77 17.12
C VAL A 144 5.35 -7.82 15.71
N GLU A 145 5.76 -8.77 14.85
CA GLU A 145 5.25 -8.88 13.48
C GLU A 145 3.77 -9.30 13.46
N GLY A 146 3.37 -10.26 14.30
CA GLY A 146 1.96 -10.66 14.46
C GLY A 146 1.06 -9.53 14.99
N VAL A 147 1.53 -8.74 15.96
CA VAL A 147 0.75 -7.64 16.54
C VAL A 147 0.58 -6.47 15.56
N THR A 148 1.66 -6.04 14.88
CA THR A 148 1.59 -4.98 13.85
C THR A 148 0.67 -5.40 12.70
N ASN A 149 0.77 -6.67 12.24
CA ASN A 149 -0.11 -7.16 11.18
C ASN A 149 -1.59 -7.19 11.60
N GLY A 150 -1.89 -7.41 12.89
CA GLY A 150 -3.27 -7.34 13.42
C GLY A 150 -3.84 -5.92 13.41
N PHE A 151 -3.04 -4.92 13.79
CA PHE A 151 -3.45 -3.51 13.72
C PHE A 151 -3.68 -3.06 12.26
N ASP A 152 -2.72 -3.34 11.37
CA ASP A 152 -2.83 -3.03 9.94
C ASP A 152 -4.07 -3.69 9.32
N TYR A 153 -4.35 -4.94 9.69
CA TYR A 153 -5.53 -5.66 9.23
C TYR A 153 -6.82 -4.99 9.68
N LEU A 154 -6.93 -4.63 10.97
CA LEU A 154 -8.12 -3.95 11.50
C LEU A 154 -8.36 -2.60 10.83
N VAL A 155 -7.30 -1.81 10.61
CA VAL A 155 -7.40 -0.53 9.93
C VAL A 155 -7.86 -0.72 8.48
N SER A 156 -7.22 -1.63 7.74
CA SER A 156 -7.58 -1.91 6.34
C SER A 156 -9.01 -2.44 6.19
N CYS A 157 -9.41 -3.43 7.00
CA CYS A 157 -10.75 -4.01 6.90
C CYS A 157 -11.84 -3.04 7.38
N SER A 158 -11.52 -2.10 8.28
CA SER A 158 -12.50 -1.15 8.81
C SER A 158 -13.08 -0.21 7.73
N GLY A 159 -12.25 0.21 6.77
CA GLY A 159 -12.70 1.01 5.62
C GLY A 159 -13.71 0.25 4.76
N ASN A 160 -13.38 -0.99 4.39
CA ASN A 160 -14.26 -1.86 3.61
C ASN A 160 -15.59 -2.13 4.34
N ILE A 161 -15.53 -2.44 5.62
CA ILE A 161 -16.72 -2.66 6.46
C ILE A 161 -17.59 -1.41 6.53
N LEU A 162 -17.00 -0.25 6.80
CA LEU A 162 -17.75 1.00 6.88
C LEU A 162 -18.39 1.37 5.54
N GLY A 163 -17.67 1.21 4.43
CA GLY A 163 -18.21 1.41 3.09
C GLY A 163 -19.42 0.51 2.84
N TYR A 164 -19.34 -0.76 3.22
CA TYR A 164 -20.45 -1.71 3.14
C TYR A 164 -21.63 -1.31 4.05
N LEU A 165 -21.38 -0.98 5.31
CA LEU A 165 -22.42 -0.56 6.26
C LEU A 165 -23.12 0.72 5.80
N LEU A 166 -22.37 1.71 5.31
CA LEU A 166 -22.93 2.95 4.77
C LEU A 166 -23.80 2.67 3.54
N TYR A 167 -23.41 1.71 2.68
CA TYR A 167 -24.21 1.32 1.53
C TYR A 167 -25.51 0.62 1.93
N GLU A 168 -25.43 -0.38 2.81
CA GLU A 168 -26.58 -1.18 3.25
C GLU A 168 -27.56 -0.39 4.10
N LEU A 169 -27.04 0.53 4.93
CA LEU A 169 -27.81 1.35 5.85
C LEU A 169 -28.08 2.76 5.31
N ARG A 170 -27.83 3.05 4.02
CA ARG A 170 -28.03 4.39 3.42
C ARG A 170 -29.44 4.96 3.60
N ASP A 171 -30.44 4.09 3.72
CA ASP A 171 -31.85 4.46 3.90
C ASP A 171 -32.19 4.67 5.40
N SER A 172 -31.25 4.38 6.30
CA SER A 172 -31.34 4.59 7.75
C SER A 172 -30.50 5.80 8.15
N LYS A 173 -31.01 6.66 9.04
CA LYS A 173 -30.22 7.77 9.58
C LYS A 173 -29.27 7.24 10.65
N SER A 174 -27.96 7.36 10.44
CA SER A 174 -26.95 7.00 11.45
C SER A 174 -27.12 7.83 12.73
N ASP A 175 -27.30 7.16 13.86
CA ASP A 175 -27.47 7.73 15.21
C ASP A 175 -26.79 6.80 16.25
N GLY A 176 -27.12 6.91 17.53
CA GLY A 176 -26.60 6.07 18.60
C GLY A 176 -25.38 6.63 19.29
N LYS A 177 -25.01 7.90 19.04
CA LYS A 177 -23.82 8.52 19.64
C LYS A 177 -23.81 8.53 21.18
N ASN A 178 -25.01 8.61 21.77
CA ASN A 178 -25.23 8.59 23.22
C ASN A 178 -25.81 7.24 23.69
N CYS A 179 -25.97 6.27 22.80
CA CYS A 179 -26.50 4.96 23.16
C CYS A 179 -25.46 4.23 24.03
N ASN A 180 -25.91 3.68 25.16
CA ASN A 180 -25.09 2.76 25.95
C ASN A 180 -25.30 1.34 25.43
N PHE A 181 -24.33 0.85 24.67
CA PHE A 181 -24.30 -0.50 24.13
C PHE A 181 -24.06 -1.51 25.24
N LYS A 182 -24.60 -2.72 25.07
CA LYS A 182 -24.29 -3.87 25.91
C LYS A 182 -23.00 -4.53 25.41
N ILE A 183 -22.37 -5.33 26.26
CA ILE A 183 -21.23 -6.16 25.85
C ILE A 183 -21.63 -7.07 24.68
N ASP A 184 -22.82 -7.67 24.74
CA ASP A 184 -23.37 -8.52 23.67
C ASP A 184 -23.46 -7.78 22.32
N ASP A 185 -23.70 -6.45 22.32
CA ASP A 185 -23.73 -5.64 21.10
C ASP A 185 -22.32 -5.49 20.48
N ILE A 186 -21.30 -5.39 21.32
CA ILE A 186 -19.89 -5.32 20.91
C ILE A 186 -19.38 -6.70 20.46
N GLU A 187 -19.75 -7.77 21.17
CA GLU A 187 -19.45 -9.15 20.76
C GLU A 187 -20.13 -9.50 19.43
N TYR A 188 -21.34 -8.99 19.21
CA TYR A 188 -22.03 -9.11 17.93
C TYR A 188 -21.22 -8.47 16.79
N MET A 189 -20.60 -7.30 17.00
CA MET A 189 -19.73 -6.66 16.01
C MET A 189 -18.45 -7.45 15.73
N ASN A 190 -17.88 -8.10 16.74
CA ASN A 190 -16.77 -9.04 16.52
C ASN A 190 -17.20 -10.22 15.64
N GLY A 191 -18.40 -10.77 15.87
CA GLY A 191 -18.95 -11.81 15.00
C GLY A 191 -19.21 -11.29 13.58
N PHE A 192 -19.65 -10.03 13.42
CA PHE A 192 -19.81 -9.39 12.11
C PHE A 192 -18.47 -9.26 11.36
N LEU A 193 -17.40 -8.80 12.04
CA LEU A 193 -16.05 -8.74 11.47
C LEU A 193 -15.61 -10.11 10.91
N LYS A 194 -15.85 -11.19 11.65
CA LYS A 194 -15.53 -12.56 11.20
C LYS A 194 -16.32 -12.97 9.96
N GLN A 195 -17.61 -12.61 9.88
CA GLN A 195 -18.41 -12.87 8.67
C GLN A 195 -17.91 -12.04 7.48
N TYR A 196 -17.45 -10.83 7.74
CA TYR A 196 -16.92 -9.94 6.71
C TYR A 196 -15.54 -10.38 6.21
N ALA A 197 -14.70 -11.00 7.04
CA ALA A 197 -13.38 -11.50 6.65
C ALA A 197 -13.45 -12.46 5.44
N ASP A 198 -14.46 -13.33 5.38
CA ASP A 198 -14.69 -14.21 4.20
C ASP A 198 -14.97 -13.41 2.93
N ARG A 199 -15.71 -12.30 3.08
CA ARG A 199 -16.00 -11.39 1.98
C ARG A 199 -14.75 -10.64 1.55
N ASP A 200 -13.91 -10.20 2.49
CA ASP A 200 -12.68 -9.47 2.22
C ASP A 200 -11.71 -10.34 1.38
N ASN A 201 -11.54 -11.62 1.75
CA ASN A 201 -10.77 -12.58 0.93
C ASN A 201 -11.34 -12.77 -0.49
N LEU A 202 -12.68 -12.79 -0.62
CA LEU A 202 -13.32 -12.85 -1.95
C LEU A 202 -13.08 -11.56 -2.74
N MET A 203 -13.05 -10.40 -2.07
CA MET A 203 -12.75 -9.11 -2.71
C MET A 203 -11.30 -9.06 -3.21
N ASP A 204 -10.34 -9.59 -2.46
CA ASP A 204 -8.95 -9.73 -2.91
C ASP A 204 -8.85 -10.62 -4.16
N ALA A 205 -9.56 -11.75 -4.17
CA ALA A 205 -9.60 -12.65 -5.33
C ALA A 205 -10.25 -11.99 -6.55
N ILE A 206 -11.32 -11.21 -6.35
CA ILE A 206 -11.92 -10.42 -7.42
C ILE A 206 -10.93 -9.36 -7.91
N GLU A 207 -10.24 -8.65 -7.03
CA GLU A 207 -9.25 -7.65 -7.43
C GLU A 207 -8.12 -8.31 -8.24
N ASN A 208 -7.66 -9.49 -7.83
CA ASN A 208 -6.69 -10.27 -8.61
C ASN A 208 -7.26 -10.69 -9.97
N TRP A 209 -8.47 -11.23 -10.04
CA TRP A 209 -9.17 -11.57 -11.30
C TRP A 209 -9.29 -10.38 -12.27
N LYS A 210 -9.47 -9.16 -11.73
CA LYS A 210 -9.57 -7.93 -12.54
C LYS A 210 -8.26 -7.54 -13.22
N TYR A 211 -7.12 -7.80 -12.58
CA TYR A 211 -5.80 -7.30 -13.03
C TYR A 211 -4.80 -8.42 -13.35
N SER A 212 -5.23 -9.67 -13.26
CA SER A 212 -4.42 -10.87 -13.40
C SER A 212 -5.33 -12.06 -13.78
N GLU A 213 -4.93 -13.29 -13.46
CA GLU A 213 -5.66 -14.51 -13.80
C GLU A 213 -5.94 -15.39 -12.58
N ILE A 214 -7.19 -15.85 -12.48
CA ILE A 214 -7.61 -16.86 -11.49
C ILE A 214 -8.26 -18.05 -12.19
N GLU A 215 -8.20 -19.20 -11.53
CA GLU A 215 -8.93 -20.42 -11.89
C GLU A 215 -9.92 -20.70 -10.77
N ILE A 216 -11.19 -20.97 -11.13
CA ILE A 216 -12.21 -21.37 -10.16
C ILE A 216 -12.59 -22.83 -10.44
N ILE A 217 -12.40 -23.69 -9.45
CA ILE A 217 -12.59 -25.13 -9.55
C ILE A 217 -13.61 -25.57 -8.49
N ASP A 218 -14.65 -26.29 -8.91
CA ASP A 218 -15.54 -26.97 -7.97
C ASP A 218 -15.00 -28.37 -7.66
N PHE A 219 -14.64 -28.61 -6.39
CA PHE A 219 -14.15 -29.91 -5.94
C PHE A 219 -14.85 -30.32 -4.64
N ASN A 220 -15.58 -31.45 -4.66
CA ASN A 220 -16.28 -31.99 -3.49
C ASN A 220 -17.19 -30.97 -2.77
N ASN A 221 -17.96 -30.16 -3.52
CA ASN A 221 -18.81 -29.07 -3.01
C ASN A 221 -18.05 -27.91 -2.32
N VAL A 222 -16.73 -27.81 -2.49
CA VAL A 222 -15.92 -26.65 -2.08
C VAL A 222 -15.48 -25.92 -3.35
N LYS A 223 -15.71 -24.60 -3.39
CA LYS A 223 -15.16 -23.76 -4.47
C LYS A 223 -13.69 -23.48 -4.17
N LYS A 224 -12.80 -23.78 -5.10
CA LYS A 224 -11.38 -23.43 -5.01
C LYS A 224 -11.08 -22.28 -5.94
N ILE A 225 -10.43 -21.22 -5.44
CA ILE A 225 -9.94 -20.11 -6.25
C ILE A 225 -8.42 -20.15 -6.23
N LYS A 226 -7.82 -20.37 -7.40
CA LYS A 226 -6.37 -20.45 -7.56
C LYS A 226 -5.86 -19.24 -8.34
N PHE A 227 -4.82 -18.61 -7.82
CA PHE A 227 -4.15 -17.48 -8.43
C PHE A 227 -3.13 -18.04 -9.43
N ILE A 228 -3.41 -17.92 -10.74
CA ILE A 228 -2.63 -18.63 -11.78
C ILE A 228 -1.36 -17.85 -12.14
N ASP A 229 -1.44 -16.52 -12.16
CA ASP A 229 -0.28 -15.66 -12.42
C ASP A 229 0.58 -15.52 -11.14
N GLU A 230 1.34 -16.58 -10.86
CA GLU A 230 2.25 -16.60 -9.73
C GLU A 230 3.28 -15.46 -9.79
N GLY A 231 3.63 -14.97 -10.98
CA GLY A 231 4.61 -13.89 -11.16
C GLY A 231 4.10 -12.58 -10.59
N PHE A 232 2.89 -12.19 -11.00
CA PHE A 232 2.24 -10.98 -10.49
C PHE A 232 1.94 -11.11 -8.99
N ASP A 233 1.34 -12.20 -8.54
CA ASP A 233 1.01 -12.42 -7.12
C ASP A 233 2.26 -12.39 -6.21
N THR A 234 3.34 -13.04 -6.65
CA THR A 234 4.65 -12.95 -5.98
C THR A 234 5.15 -11.52 -5.91
N SER A 235 5.04 -10.75 -7.01
CA SER A 235 5.52 -9.37 -7.05
C SER A 235 4.76 -8.47 -6.05
N VAL A 236 3.44 -8.63 -5.95
CA VAL A 236 2.61 -7.90 -4.97
C VAL A 236 3.09 -8.15 -3.55
N ILE A 237 3.24 -9.42 -3.19
CA ILE A 237 3.64 -9.83 -1.84
C ILE A 237 5.07 -9.36 -1.51
N VAL A 238 6.02 -9.58 -2.43
CA VAL A 238 7.43 -9.17 -2.25
C VAL A 238 7.53 -7.66 -2.05
N SER A 239 6.85 -6.85 -2.88
CA SER A 239 6.87 -5.40 -2.75
C SER A 239 6.31 -4.95 -1.39
N ASN A 240 5.15 -5.46 -0.98
CA ASN A 240 4.51 -5.08 0.27
C ASN A 240 5.42 -5.38 1.48
N PHE A 241 6.02 -6.57 1.55
CA PHE A 241 6.94 -6.92 2.63
C PHE A 241 8.22 -6.07 2.62
N ARG A 242 8.80 -5.84 1.43
CA ARG A 242 9.98 -4.98 1.29
C ARG A 242 9.69 -3.54 1.70
N SER A 243 8.49 -3.04 1.41
CA SER A 243 8.07 -1.70 1.83
C SER A 243 8.02 -1.56 3.35
N LYS A 244 7.38 -2.52 4.05
CA LYS A 244 7.35 -2.54 5.51
C LYS A 244 8.77 -2.59 6.10
N ALA A 245 9.64 -3.43 5.56
CA ALA A 245 11.04 -3.51 6.00
C ALA A 245 11.81 -2.20 5.76
N TYR A 246 11.61 -1.56 4.60
CA TYR A 246 12.26 -0.30 4.27
C TYR A 246 11.78 0.86 5.17
N SER A 247 10.47 0.96 5.42
CA SER A 247 9.90 1.95 6.34
C SER A 247 10.44 1.81 7.77
N ARG A 248 10.58 0.57 8.27
CA ARG A 248 11.22 0.28 9.57
C ARG A 248 12.68 0.74 9.60
N SER A 249 13.43 0.47 8.53
CA SER A 249 14.83 0.89 8.42
C SER A 249 14.99 2.42 8.39
N LEU A 250 14.13 3.13 7.65
CA LEU A 250 14.11 4.60 7.63
C LEU A 250 13.75 5.19 8.99
N THR A 251 12.71 4.64 9.64
CA THR A 251 12.31 5.02 10.99
C THR A 251 13.49 4.90 11.95
N GLN A 252 14.15 3.74 11.97
CA GLN A 252 15.31 3.52 12.82
C GLN A 252 16.43 4.52 12.52
N LYS A 253 16.75 4.74 11.24
CA LYS A 253 17.76 5.71 10.82
C LYS A 253 17.45 7.12 11.32
N TYR A 254 16.23 7.62 11.14
CA TYR A 254 15.86 8.98 11.58
C TYR A 254 15.91 9.11 13.10
N LEU A 255 15.44 8.09 13.81
CA LEU A 255 15.55 8.08 15.25
C LEU A 255 17.02 8.08 15.68
N GLU A 256 17.90 7.34 15.00
CA GLU A 256 19.33 7.26 15.34
C GLU A 256 20.02 8.60 15.07
N GLU A 257 19.69 9.26 13.95
CA GLU A 257 20.19 10.58 13.57
C GLU A 257 19.87 11.66 14.64
N LYS A 258 18.67 11.64 15.23
CA LYS A 258 18.22 12.68 16.16
C LYS A 258 18.41 12.33 17.64
N PHE A 259 18.17 11.08 18.02
CA PHE A 259 18.09 10.65 19.42
C PHE A 259 19.23 9.71 19.84
N GLY A 260 20.03 9.20 18.89
CA GLY A 260 21.22 8.40 19.16
C GLY A 260 21.03 7.29 20.19
N SER A 261 21.83 7.31 21.27
CA SER A 261 21.88 6.30 22.34
C SER A 261 20.66 6.27 23.28
N GLU A 262 19.76 7.25 23.24
CA GLU A 262 18.56 7.29 24.10
C GLU A 262 17.54 6.19 23.74
N GLN A 263 17.67 5.55 22.57
CA GLN A 263 16.79 4.49 22.11
C GLN A 263 16.89 3.18 22.89
N ARG A 264 18.06 2.87 23.49
CA ARG A 264 18.29 1.58 24.18
C ARG A 264 17.43 1.40 25.44
N ALA A 265 16.74 2.44 25.90
CA ALA A 265 15.90 2.42 27.09
C ALA A 265 14.40 2.18 26.80
N LEU A 266 13.95 2.11 25.54
CA LEU A 266 12.52 2.04 25.23
C LEU A 266 11.99 0.60 25.27
N LYS A 267 11.54 0.18 26.46
CA LYS A 267 10.72 -1.03 26.67
C LYS A 267 9.21 -0.78 26.54
N GLN A 268 8.77 0.43 26.19
CA GLN A 268 7.37 0.88 26.30
C GLN A 268 6.83 1.61 25.04
N GLY A 269 7.36 1.31 23.85
CA GLY A 269 6.97 2.00 22.61
C GLY A 269 7.65 3.36 22.40
N LEU A 270 7.44 3.97 21.22
CA LEU A 270 8.00 5.28 20.85
C LEU A 270 7.10 6.42 21.38
N PRO A 271 7.65 7.43 22.07
CA PRO A 271 6.88 8.61 22.47
C PRO A 271 6.30 9.39 21.26
N ASP A 272 5.12 10.02 21.42
CA ASP A 272 4.43 10.82 20.37
C ASP A 272 5.39 11.76 19.61
N TYR A 273 6.24 12.50 20.32
CA TYR A 273 7.15 13.49 19.70
C TYR A 273 8.23 12.85 18.82
N MET A 274 8.62 11.60 19.10
CA MET A 274 9.55 10.85 18.27
C MET A 274 8.86 10.35 16.99
N LEU A 275 7.62 9.89 17.12
CA LEU A 275 6.80 9.46 15.99
C LEU A 275 6.49 10.65 15.05
N ASP A 276 6.06 11.78 15.61
CA ASP A 276 5.83 13.02 14.85
C ASP A 276 7.10 13.44 14.10
N TYR A 277 8.27 13.33 14.74
CA TYR A 277 9.53 13.61 14.06
C TYR A 277 9.79 12.68 12.87
N VAL A 278 9.62 11.36 13.04
CA VAL A 278 9.80 10.38 11.96
C VAL A 278 8.86 10.69 10.79
N GLN A 279 7.58 10.96 11.07
CA GLN A 279 6.59 11.27 10.04
C GLN A 279 6.92 12.57 9.30
N LEU A 280 7.39 13.61 10.00
CA LEU A 280 7.85 14.84 9.37
C LEU A 280 9.07 14.61 8.47
N ARG A 281 9.99 13.71 8.84
CA ARG A 281 11.14 13.36 8.01
C ARG A 281 10.74 12.59 6.75
N GLU A 282 9.78 11.68 6.84
CA GLU A 282 9.21 11.03 5.65
C GLU A 282 8.47 12.03 4.77
N PHE A 283 7.73 12.97 5.37
CA PHE A 283 7.04 14.04 4.66
C PHE A 283 8.04 14.90 3.87
N GLU A 284 9.11 15.37 4.53
CA GLU A 284 10.19 16.13 3.89
C GLU A 284 10.91 15.31 2.81
N ARG A 285 11.07 14.01 3.03
CA ARG A 285 11.67 13.11 2.05
C ARG A 285 10.83 13.07 0.76
N ILE A 286 9.50 12.95 0.86
CA ILE A 286 8.62 12.83 -0.32
C ILE A 286 8.30 14.18 -0.95
N PHE A 287 7.96 15.19 -0.15
CA PHE A 287 7.48 16.48 -0.64
C PHE A 287 8.55 17.56 -0.70
N GLY A 288 9.73 17.34 -0.09
CA GLY A 288 10.82 18.31 -0.05
C GLY A 288 10.63 19.37 1.05
N THR A 289 11.74 19.90 1.56
CA THR A 289 11.74 20.84 2.69
C THR A 289 11.28 22.26 2.33
N ASN A 290 11.26 22.61 1.04
CA ASN A 290 11.02 23.97 0.57
C ASN A 290 9.67 24.13 -0.15
N ASN A 291 8.80 23.12 -0.09
CA ASN A 291 7.56 23.06 -0.86
C ASN A 291 6.29 23.34 -0.03
N ASP A 292 6.44 23.78 1.22
CA ASP A 292 5.31 24.07 2.13
C ASP A 292 4.26 25.04 1.53
N LYS A 293 4.70 25.97 0.68
CA LYS A 293 3.83 26.95 0.00
C LYS A 293 3.25 26.47 -1.34
N LYS A 294 3.58 25.26 -1.79
CA LYS A 294 2.99 24.70 -3.02
C LYS A 294 1.49 24.51 -2.78
N LEU A 295 0.69 24.94 -3.75
CA LEU A 295 -0.77 24.84 -3.65
C LEU A 295 -1.24 23.49 -4.17
N ILE A 296 -2.07 22.82 -3.36
CA ILE A 296 -2.82 21.63 -3.71
C ILE A 296 -4.29 21.99 -3.54
N LEU A 297 -5.06 21.96 -4.63
CA LEU A 297 -6.44 22.44 -4.65
C LEU A 297 -6.59 23.86 -4.06
N ASN A 298 -5.68 24.76 -4.43
CA ASN A 298 -5.59 26.15 -3.93
C ASN A 298 -5.32 26.30 -2.42
N ILE A 299 -4.92 25.23 -1.72
CA ILE A 299 -4.53 25.27 -0.32
C ILE A 299 -3.05 24.91 -0.22
N GLU A 300 -2.28 25.70 0.54
CA GLU A 300 -0.85 25.44 0.74
C GLU A 300 -0.61 24.08 1.41
N LEU A 301 0.40 23.34 0.92
CA LEU A 301 0.76 22.01 1.41
C LEU A 301 0.97 21.97 2.93
N TYR A 302 1.55 23.02 3.52
CA TYR A 302 1.72 23.09 4.97
C TYR A 302 0.39 23.05 5.72
N LYS A 303 -0.66 23.71 5.20
CA LYS A 303 -1.99 23.74 5.85
C LYS A 303 -2.61 22.35 5.89
N TRP A 304 -2.41 21.56 4.83
CA TRP A 304 -2.82 20.15 4.80
C TRP A 304 -2.07 19.32 5.85
N ARG A 305 -0.74 19.45 5.92
CA ARG A 305 0.10 18.77 6.93
C ARG A 305 -0.34 19.12 8.35
N GLU A 306 -0.48 20.40 8.66
CA GLU A 306 -0.85 20.89 9.99
C GLU A 306 -2.28 20.51 10.37
N ALA A 307 -3.21 20.43 9.40
CA ALA A 307 -4.57 19.97 9.66
C ALA A 307 -4.62 18.49 10.09
N ILE A 308 -3.80 17.63 9.48
CA ILE A 308 -3.68 16.21 9.88
C ILE A 308 -3.00 16.10 11.26
N LEU A 309 -1.93 16.86 11.49
CA LEU A 309 -1.28 16.96 12.81
C LEU A 309 -2.25 17.41 13.90
N PHE A 310 -3.13 18.37 13.59
CA PHE A 310 -4.20 18.81 14.49
C PHE A 310 -5.14 17.65 14.89
N ILE A 311 -5.54 16.80 13.92
CA ILE A 311 -6.39 15.64 14.19
C ILE A 311 -5.68 14.65 15.12
N LYS A 312 -4.41 14.31 14.83
CA LYS A 312 -3.57 13.47 15.70
C LYS A 312 -3.48 14.05 17.11
N TYR A 313 -3.20 15.35 17.23
CA TYR A 313 -3.08 16.03 18.51
C TYR A 313 -4.36 15.96 19.35
N GLU A 314 -5.53 16.25 18.77
CA GLU A 314 -6.80 16.16 19.50
C GLU A 314 -7.15 14.71 19.84
N ALA A 315 -6.83 13.73 18.98
CA ALA A 315 -6.97 12.30 19.28
C ALA A 315 -6.11 11.86 20.48
N SER A 316 -4.81 12.16 20.48
CA SER A 316 -3.91 11.83 21.60
C SER A 316 -4.34 12.52 22.89
N LYS A 317 -4.81 13.77 22.80
CA LYS A 317 -5.35 14.52 23.94
C LYS A 317 -6.64 13.90 24.48
N PHE A 318 -7.50 13.39 23.61
CA PHE A 318 -8.70 12.67 24.02
C PHE A 318 -8.34 11.39 24.78
N LEU A 319 -7.45 10.56 24.23
CA LEU A 319 -6.98 9.31 24.86
C LEU A 319 -6.35 9.55 26.24
N ARG A 320 -5.45 10.53 26.37
CA ARG A 320 -4.83 10.90 27.66
C ARG A 320 -5.85 11.32 28.71
N LYS A 321 -6.89 12.04 28.32
CA LYS A 321 -7.98 12.44 29.23
C LYS A 321 -8.82 11.25 29.68
N GLN A 322 -9.05 10.27 28.81
CA GLN A 322 -9.82 9.07 29.16
C GLN A 322 -9.05 8.20 30.16
N GLN A 323 -7.74 8.00 29.93
CA GLN A 323 -6.86 7.23 30.82
C GLN A 323 -6.72 7.88 32.21
N SER A 324 -6.49 9.19 32.27
CA SER A 324 -6.21 9.89 33.53
C SER A 324 -7.41 10.02 34.47
N LYS A 325 -8.64 9.91 33.96
CA LYS A 325 -9.86 10.18 34.75
C LYS A 325 -10.71 8.95 35.02
N ASN A 326 -10.34 7.76 34.54
CA ASN A 326 -11.24 6.59 34.51
C ASN A 326 -12.64 6.94 33.96
N ASN A 327 -12.67 7.89 33.02
CA ASN A 327 -13.87 8.66 32.64
C ASN A 327 -14.92 7.82 31.88
N ARG A 328 -14.54 6.62 31.41
CA ARG A 328 -15.42 5.74 30.65
C ARG A 328 -16.50 5.07 31.51
N GLY A 329 -16.22 4.85 32.80
CA GLY A 329 -17.08 3.98 33.62
C GLY A 329 -17.37 2.64 32.93
N ASN A 330 -18.55 2.05 33.20
CA ASN A 330 -19.07 0.91 32.45
C ASN A 330 -19.88 1.33 31.19
N LEU A 331 -19.65 2.55 30.65
CA LEU A 331 -20.46 3.13 29.58
C LEU A 331 -19.84 2.81 28.21
N LEU A 332 -20.42 1.86 27.48
CA LEU A 332 -20.05 1.53 26.10
C LEU A 332 -20.83 2.43 25.15
N SER A 333 -20.42 3.69 24.99
CA SER A 333 -21.06 4.62 24.06
C SER A 333 -20.04 5.25 23.13
N LEU A 334 -20.51 5.73 21.97
CA LEU A 334 -19.63 6.36 20.99
C LEU A 334 -18.89 7.56 21.57
N ARG A 335 -19.54 8.45 22.31
CA ARG A 335 -18.87 9.61 22.93
C ARG A 335 -17.86 9.26 24.04
N ALA A 336 -17.96 8.07 24.63
CA ALA A 336 -17.01 7.62 25.66
C ALA A 336 -15.72 7.08 25.04
N TYR A 337 -15.81 6.47 23.86
CA TYR A 337 -14.70 5.81 23.17
C TYR A 337 -14.13 6.65 22.01
N CYS A 338 -14.98 7.34 21.29
CA CYS A 338 -14.65 8.16 20.14
C CYS A 338 -14.89 9.65 20.42
N MET A 339 -14.20 10.51 19.66
CA MET A 339 -14.39 11.96 19.75
C MET A 339 -15.46 12.39 18.74
N CYS A 340 -16.63 12.79 19.22
CA CYS A 340 -17.76 13.22 18.39
C CYS A 340 -18.05 14.70 18.62
N GLU A 341 -17.82 15.51 17.59
CA GLU A 341 -17.96 16.96 17.68
C GLU A 341 -18.58 17.55 16.41
N SER A 342 -19.24 18.71 16.53
CA SER A 342 -19.83 19.41 15.39
C SER A 342 -18.78 19.89 14.38
N LEU A 343 -19.19 20.08 13.11
CA LEU A 343 -18.35 20.74 12.09
C LEU A 343 -17.84 22.11 12.57
N PHE A 344 -18.68 22.88 13.27
CA PHE A 344 -18.30 24.18 13.84
C PHE A 344 -17.15 24.04 14.85
N PHE A 345 -17.19 23.03 15.71
CA PHE A 345 -16.13 22.76 16.67
C PHE A 345 -14.81 22.46 15.96
N TRP A 346 -14.82 21.50 15.03
CA TRP A 346 -13.64 21.07 14.29
C TRP A 346 -13.01 22.22 13.51
N ARG A 347 -13.81 22.94 12.73
CA ARG A 347 -13.39 24.11 11.97
C ARG A 347 -12.73 25.16 12.87
N ARG A 348 -13.41 25.56 13.94
CA ARG A 348 -12.91 26.60 14.86
C ARG A 348 -11.62 26.19 15.56
N LYS A 349 -11.48 24.91 15.91
CA LYS A 349 -10.27 24.39 16.58
C LYS A 349 -9.10 24.29 15.61
N MET A 350 -9.34 23.79 14.40
CA MET A 350 -8.34 23.70 13.33
C MET A 350 -7.81 25.09 12.96
N MET A 351 -8.67 26.09 12.76
CA MET A 351 -8.25 27.48 12.46
C MET A 351 -7.45 28.15 13.58
N ARG A 352 -7.53 27.65 14.82
CA ARG A 352 -6.69 28.13 15.94
C ARG A 352 -5.35 27.43 16.01
N TYR A 353 -5.26 26.23 15.44
CA TYR A 353 -4.07 25.41 15.45
C TYR A 353 -3.18 25.71 14.23
N VAL A 354 -3.80 25.78 13.06
CA VAL A 354 -3.12 26.04 11.78
C VAL A 354 -3.04 27.54 11.56
N GLU A 355 -1.82 28.04 11.43
CA GLU A 355 -1.56 29.45 11.16
C GLU A 355 -2.17 29.87 9.81
N ASN A 356 -2.77 31.07 9.75
CA ASN A 356 -3.32 31.66 8.52
C ASN A 356 -4.30 30.76 7.74
N LEU A 357 -5.03 29.87 8.42
CA LEU A 357 -6.05 29.02 7.81
C LEU A 357 -7.40 29.74 7.75
N GLU A 358 -7.90 29.96 6.54
CA GLU A 358 -9.19 30.59 6.30
C GLU A 358 -10.34 29.61 6.59
N LYS A 359 -11.54 30.16 6.79
CA LYS A 359 -12.72 29.38 7.15
C LYS A 359 -13.10 28.41 6.03
N GLU A 360 -13.07 28.88 4.80
CA GLU A 360 -13.40 28.12 3.59
C GLU A 360 -12.39 26.99 3.34
N GLU A 361 -11.10 27.27 3.56
CA GLU A 361 -10.03 26.26 3.51
C GLU A 361 -10.24 25.17 4.57
N ALA A 362 -10.52 25.55 5.81
CA ALA A 362 -10.77 24.60 6.89
C ALA A 362 -11.99 23.70 6.62
N GLU A 363 -13.09 24.27 6.11
CA GLU A 363 -14.28 23.50 5.73
C GLU A 363 -13.98 22.55 4.57
N PHE A 364 -13.19 22.99 3.59
CA PHE A 364 -12.79 22.17 2.46
C PHE A 364 -11.91 20.99 2.89
N ILE A 365 -10.91 21.23 3.74
CA ILE A 365 -10.04 20.19 4.30
C ILE A 365 -10.87 19.17 5.07
N ILE A 366 -11.74 19.61 5.99
CA ILE A 366 -12.59 18.71 6.78
C ILE A 366 -13.48 17.86 5.88
N LYS A 367 -14.10 18.47 4.86
CA LYS A 367 -14.93 17.75 3.89
C LYS A 367 -14.14 16.68 3.15
N ARG A 368 -12.89 16.98 2.74
CA ARG A 368 -12.03 16.02 2.04
C ARG A 368 -11.59 14.87 2.93
N LEU A 369 -11.36 15.16 4.22
CA LEU A 369 -11.00 14.18 5.25
C LEU A 369 -12.23 13.48 5.88
N THR A 370 -13.43 13.66 5.31
CA THR A 370 -14.65 12.97 5.76
C THR A 370 -14.89 11.71 4.94
N PHE A 371 -14.98 10.58 5.63
CA PHE A 371 -15.21 9.26 5.07
C PHE A 371 -16.53 9.19 4.29
N SER A 372 -16.48 8.51 3.16
CA SER A 372 -17.60 8.29 2.24
C SER A 372 -17.51 6.90 1.62
N MET A 373 -18.56 6.45 0.94
CA MET A 373 -18.52 5.17 0.19
C MET A 373 -17.44 5.14 -0.92
N SER A 374 -16.92 6.30 -1.34
CA SER A 374 -15.84 6.42 -2.32
C SER A 374 -14.44 6.53 -1.71
N THR A 375 -14.34 6.57 -0.38
CA THR A 375 -13.06 6.67 0.33
C THR A 375 -12.41 5.28 0.44
N LYS A 376 -11.08 5.22 0.41
CA LYS A 376 -10.31 3.97 0.53
C LYS A 376 -10.36 3.42 1.96
N ASP A 377 -9.99 4.23 2.96
CA ASP A 377 -9.93 3.80 4.35
C ASP A 377 -10.11 4.97 5.34
N LEU A 378 -9.95 4.70 6.63
CA LEU A 378 -10.07 5.72 7.68
C LEU A 378 -8.75 6.48 7.94
N ILE A 379 -7.64 6.07 7.32
CA ILE A 379 -6.35 6.78 7.44
C ILE A 379 -6.40 8.06 6.61
N ASP A 380 -6.93 7.99 5.38
CA ASP A 380 -7.03 9.15 4.49
C ASP A 380 -8.29 10.00 4.71
N ALA A 381 -9.37 9.44 5.27
CA ALA A 381 -10.53 10.22 5.71
C ALA A 381 -11.00 9.84 7.14
N PRO A 382 -10.36 10.39 8.18
CA PRO A 382 -10.63 10.00 9.57
C PRO A 382 -11.99 10.46 10.12
N PHE A 383 -12.65 11.45 9.53
CA PHE A 383 -13.93 11.93 10.02
C PHE A 383 -15.09 11.07 9.52
N ILE A 384 -15.98 10.64 10.40
CA ILE A 384 -17.18 9.87 10.06
C ILE A 384 -18.41 10.66 10.48
N ASN A 385 -19.35 10.88 9.55
CA ASN A 385 -20.58 11.60 9.87
C ASN A 385 -21.57 10.70 10.63
N ILE A 386 -21.92 11.10 11.86
CA ILE A 386 -22.92 10.44 12.70
C ILE A 386 -23.86 11.52 13.25
N ASP A 387 -25.13 11.47 12.86
CA ASP A 387 -26.19 12.39 13.30
C ASP A 387 -25.77 13.88 13.23
N GLY A 388 -25.18 14.30 12.10
CA GLY A 388 -24.79 15.70 11.85
C GLY A 388 -23.53 16.16 12.59
N GLU A 389 -22.86 15.26 13.32
CA GLU A 389 -21.55 15.47 13.94
C GLU A 389 -20.49 14.63 13.23
N LEU A 390 -19.22 14.99 13.43
CA LEU A 390 -18.08 14.26 12.91
C LEU A 390 -17.40 13.52 14.06
N ALA A 391 -17.40 12.20 13.96
CA ALA A 391 -16.71 11.29 14.86
C ALA A 391 -15.31 10.95 14.30
N ILE A 392 -14.33 10.82 15.18
CA ILE A 392 -13.04 10.16 14.87
C ILE A 392 -12.80 9.01 15.84
N VAL A 393 -12.16 7.95 15.35
CA VAL A 393 -11.67 6.81 16.14
C VAL A 393 -10.28 7.18 16.66
N PRO A 394 -10.11 7.58 17.93
CA PRO A 394 -8.91 8.26 18.37
C PRO A 394 -7.66 7.38 18.32
N SER A 395 -7.74 6.07 18.56
CA SER A 395 -6.57 5.18 18.45
C SER A 395 -6.09 5.03 17.01
N LEU A 396 -6.97 5.11 16.02
CA LEU A 396 -6.61 5.17 14.61
C LEU A 396 -6.06 6.56 14.25
N ALA A 397 -6.77 7.61 14.66
CA ALA A 397 -6.46 8.98 14.30
C ALA A 397 -5.08 9.44 14.81
N LYS A 398 -4.61 8.96 15.97
CA LYS A 398 -3.26 9.25 16.47
C LYS A 398 -2.16 8.61 15.61
N GLU A 399 -2.43 7.46 14.96
CA GLU A 399 -1.44 6.69 14.20
C GLU A 399 -1.40 7.08 12.70
N ILE A 400 -2.27 7.99 12.25
CA ILE A 400 -2.30 8.45 10.86
C ILE A 400 -0.89 8.87 10.42
N ASP A 401 -0.42 8.28 9.34
CA ASP A 401 0.79 8.72 8.65
C ASP A 401 0.44 9.88 7.70
N ILE A 402 1.00 11.05 7.99
CA ILE A 402 0.68 12.30 7.28
C ILE A 402 0.97 12.17 5.79
N THR A 403 2.12 11.56 5.46
CA THR A 403 2.58 11.39 4.08
C THR A 403 1.63 10.48 3.31
N SER A 404 1.31 9.31 3.86
CA SER A 404 0.42 8.32 3.24
C SER A 404 -1.01 8.85 3.09
N ALA A 405 -1.54 9.56 4.09
CA ALA A 405 -2.88 10.16 4.01
C ALA A 405 -2.99 11.18 2.87
N LEU A 406 -1.97 12.03 2.69
CA LEU A 406 -1.94 13.02 1.59
C LEU A 406 -1.75 12.35 0.23
N LEU A 407 -0.81 11.39 0.13
CA LEU A 407 -0.59 10.64 -1.11
C LEU A 407 -1.84 9.89 -1.55
N SER A 408 -2.58 9.28 -0.61
CA SER A 408 -3.85 8.59 -0.90
C SER A 408 -4.93 9.60 -1.33
N SER A 409 -5.14 10.67 -0.54
CA SER A 409 -6.18 11.68 -0.77
C SER A 409 -6.09 12.39 -2.14
N PHE A 410 -4.87 12.50 -2.67
CA PHE A 410 -4.57 13.20 -3.92
C PHE A 410 -4.08 12.28 -5.04
N ALA A 411 -4.08 10.95 -4.84
CA ALA A 411 -3.61 9.99 -5.84
C ALA A 411 -4.31 10.12 -7.21
N VAL A 412 -5.58 10.55 -7.23
CA VAL A 412 -6.37 10.75 -8.46
C VAL A 412 -6.02 12.08 -9.15
N LEU A 413 -5.60 13.10 -8.39
CA LEU A 413 -5.26 14.43 -8.94
C LEU A 413 -3.87 14.48 -9.56
N GLU A 414 -2.96 13.56 -9.20
CA GLU A 414 -1.67 13.41 -9.89
C GLU A 414 -1.84 13.18 -11.41
N GLU A 415 -3.00 12.71 -11.85
CA GLU A 415 -3.24 12.32 -13.24
C GLU A 415 -4.02 13.36 -14.04
N SER A 416 -4.74 14.28 -13.40
CA SER A 416 -5.52 15.32 -14.11
C SER A 416 -4.71 16.58 -14.46
N ASN A 417 -3.43 16.67 -14.06
CA ASN A 417 -2.59 17.88 -14.16
C ASN A 417 -3.19 19.16 -13.51
N GLU A 418 -4.33 19.05 -12.84
CA GLU A 418 -5.01 20.15 -12.15
C GLU A 418 -4.61 20.16 -10.67
N GLY A 419 -3.56 20.91 -10.33
CA GLY A 419 -3.22 21.23 -8.93
C GLY A 419 -2.78 20.04 -8.06
N GLY A 420 -2.19 19.00 -8.65
CA GLY A 420 -1.75 17.77 -7.99
C GLY A 420 -0.31 17.78 -7.40
N LEU A 421 0.15 16.61 -6.97
CA LEU A 421 1.43 16.40 -6.27
C LEU A 421 2.65 16.25 -7.19
N ASN A 422 2.58 16.72 -8.44
CA ASN A 422 3.59 16.43 -9.48
C ASN A 422 5.02 16.88 -9.12
N PHE A 423 5.16 17.92 -8.29
CA PHE A 423 6.46 18.42 -7.80
C PHE A 423 7.25 17.38 -6.99
N LYS A 424 6.63 16.28 -6.52
CA LYS A 424 7.34 15.16 -5.88
C LYS A 424 8.32 14.47 -6.81
N GLY A 425 8.10 14.57 -8.13
CA GLY A 425 9.03 14.08 -9.16
C GLY A 425 10.35 14.82 -9.07
N ASP A 426 10.29 16.15 -9.17
CA ASP A 426 11.45 17.04 -9.06
C ASP A 426 12.23 16.82 -7.74
N VAL A 427 11.50 16.65 -6.63
CA VAL A 427 12.11 16.37 -5.31
C VAL A 427 12.87 15.04 -5.32
N PHE A 428 12.30 14.00 -5.92
CA PHE A 428 12.93 12.70 -6.03
C PHE A 428 14.20 12.78 -6.89
N GLU A 429 14.12 13.45 -8.04
CA GLU A 429 15.25 13.67 -8.94
C GLU A 429 16.41 14.41 -8.25
N GLU A 430 16.13 15.54 -7.62
CA GLU A 430 17.15 16.34 -6.93
C GLU A 430 17.82 15.55 -5.80
N ARG A 431 17.03 14.85 -4.98
CA ARG A 431 17.55 14.02 -3.88
C ARG A 431 18.43 12.90 -4.41
N PHE A 432 17.99 12.20 -5.45
CA PHE A 432 18.73 11.06 -5.99
C PHE A 432 20.00 11.51 -6.73
N GLN A 433 19.95 12.64 -7.44
CA GLN A 433 21.12 13.26 -8.06
C GLN A 433 22.21 13.57 -7.03
N LYS A 434 21.84 14.28 -5.94
CA LYS A 434 22.78 14.62 -4.86
C LYS A 434 23.42 13.37 -4.28
N LYS A 435 22.63 12.33 -4.04
CA LYS A 435 23.10 11.05 -3.50
C LYS A 435 24.10 10.36 -4.45
N LEU A 436 23.78 10.26 -5.74
CA LEU A 436 24.68 9.69 -6.74
C LEU A 436 26.01 10.45 -6.83
N GLN A 437 25.95 11.79 -6.91
CA GLN A 437 27.16 12.62 -6.97
C GLN A 437 28.05 12.44 -5.74
N GLN A 438 27.45 12.44 -4.55
CA GLN A 438 28.18 12.30 -3.28
C GLN A 438 28.87 10.93 -3.15
N ILE A 439 28.18 9.84 -3.53
CA ILE A 439 28.70 8.49 -3.33
C ILE A 439 29.68 8.09 -4.44
N LEU A 440 29.37 8.41 -5.69
CA LEU A 440 30.18 7.99 -6.83
C LEU A 440 31.34 8.94 -7.13
N GLY A 441 31.30 10.19 -6.63
CA GLY A 441 32.31 11.20 -6.94
C GLY A 441 32.33 11.62 -8.41
N VAL A 442 31.23 11.38 -9.15
CA VAL A 442 31.11 11.72 -10.58
C VAL A 442 30.09 12.85 -10.79
N LYS A 443 30.23 13.57 -11.90
CA LYS A 443 29.21 14.51 -12.34
C LYS A 443 27.97 13.74 -12.80
N VAL A 444 26.82 14.11 -12.23
CA VAL A 444 25.50 13.59 -12.61
C VAL A 444 24.67 14.77 -13.11
N ALA A 445 24.04 14.66 -14.27
CA ALA A 445 23.26 15.75 -14.86
C ALA A 445 22.06 15.25 -15.66
N ARG A 446 21.00 16.06 -15.75
CA ARG A 446 19.89 15.88 -16.69
C ARG A 446 20.36 16.09 -18.14
N LEU A 447 19.93 15.22 -19.05
CA LEU A 447 20.13 15.40 -20.48
C LEU A 447 18.82 15.86 -21.11
N TYR A 448 18.80 17.08 -21.64
CA TYR A 448 17.60 17.67 -22.21
C TYR A 448 17.88 18.29 -23.58
N ARG A 449 17.02 17.99 -24.54
CA ARG A 449 17.02 18.64 -25.85
C ARG A 449 15.61 18.79 -26.38
N LYS A 450 15.26 20.01 -26.77
CA LYS A 450 14.05 20.32 -27.54
C LYS A 450 14.44 20.73 -28.96
N LYS A 451 13.75 20.19 -29.96
CA LYS A 451 13.81 20.66 -31.35
C LYS A 451 12.38 21.00 -31.76
N ASP A 452 12.13 22.28 -32.03
CA ASP A 452 10.78 22.88 -32.17
C ASP A 452 9.82 22.12 -33.10
N THR A 453 10.33 21.33 -34.06
CA THR A 453 9.54 20.60 -35.05
C THR A 453 9.70 19.07 -35.01
N VAL A 454 10.58 18.52 -34.17
CA VAL A 454 10.95 17.08 -34.22
C VAL A 454 10.62 16.35 -32.91
N GLY A 455 10.66 17.06 -31.79
CA GLY A 455 10.33 16.47 -30.49
C GLY A 455 11.15 17.01 -29.33
N GLU A 456 10.83 16.48 -28.16
CA GLU A 456 11.49 16.76 -26.89
C GLU A 456 12.02 15.44 -26.33
N TRP A 457 13.32 15.42 -26.03
CA TRP A 457 14.01 14.28 -25.44
C TRP A 457 14.60 14.69 -24.11
N ASP A 458 14.34 13.85 -23.11
CA ASP A 458 14.68 14.15 -21.73
C ASP A 458 15.09 12.87 -21.01
N ILE A 459 16.23 12.91 -20.32
CA ILE A 459 16.70 11.87 -19.43
C ILE A 459 16.99 12.55 -18.10
N ASP A 460 16.25 12.17 -17.07
CA ASP A 460 16.24 12.83 -15.76
C ASP A 460 17.66 12.92 -15.19
N LEU A 461 18.40 11.81 -15.20
CA LEU A 461 19.79 11.78 -14.73
C LEU A 461 20.68 10.92 -15.63
N ALA A 462 21.88 11.41 -15.90
CA ALA A 462 22.92 10.65 -16.57
C ALA A 462 24.28 10.84 -15.88
N PHE A 463 25.11 9.80 -15.91
CA PHE A 463 26.49 9.84 -15.42
C PHE A 463 27.37 8.83 -16.15
N ILE A 464 28.69 9.02 -16.08
CA ILE A 464 29.66 8.08 -16.64
C ILE A 464 30.46 7.44 -15.49
N LEU A 465 30.53 6.11 -15.48
CA LEU A 465 31.32 5.30 -14.57
C LEU A 465 32.08 4.23 -15.38
N ASP A 466 33.39 4.11 -15.19
CA ASP A 466 34.27 3.19 -15.93
C ASP A 466 34.07 3.18 -17.46
N HIS A 467 34.00 4.36 -18.08
CA HIS A 467 33.72 4.55 -19.52
C HIS A 467 32.35 4.03 -19.99
N GLN A 468 31.42 3.78 -19.07
CA GLN A 468 30.05 3.41 -19.39
C GLN A 468 29.10 4.55 -19.02
N LEU A 469 28.21 4.90 -19.94
CA LEU A 469 27.17 5.90 -19.71
C LEU A 469 25.94 5.23 -19.11
N PHE A 470 25.50 5.73 -17.96
CA PHE A 470 24.26 5.33 -17.33
C PHE A 470 23.23 6.44 -17.54
N MET A 471 22.08 6.09 -18.14
CA MET A 471 20.94 6.98 -18.37
C MET A 471 19.76 6.49 -17.55
N LEU A 472 19.27 7.34 -16.65
CA LEU A 472 18.28 7.02 -15.64
C LEU A 472 17.00 7.85 -15.88
N GLU A 473 15.88 7.14 -15.93
CA GLU A 473 14.53 7.70 -15.83
C GLU A 473 14.00 7.43 -14.42
N LEU A 474 13.62 8.48 -13.70
CA LEU A 474 13.20 8.43 -12.30
C LEU A 474 11.69 8.59 -12.23
N LYS A 475 11.00 7.64 -11.56
CA LYS A 475 9.56 7.73 -11.32
C LYS A 475 9.27 7.80 -9.83
N SER A 476 8.71 8.95 -9.42
CA SER A 476 8.18 9.16 -8.07
C SER A 476 6.79 8.54 -7.96
N LEU A 477 6.72 7.29 -7.53
CA LEU A 477 5.52 6.47 -7.43
C LEU A 477 5.10 6.32 -5.96
N ASN A 478 3.78 6.33 -5.72
CA ASN A 478 3.22 6.00 -4.41
C ASN A 478 3.44 4.52 -4.17
N GLN A 479 3.67 4.12 -2.91
CA GLN A 479 3.85 2.71 -2.58
C GLN A 479 2.55 1.95 -2.88
N PRO A 480 2.55 0.94 -3.77
CA PRO A 480 1.39 0.11 -3.97
C PRO A 480 1.18 -0.87 -2.80
N TYR A 481 -0.08 -1.15 -2.49
CA TYR A 481 -0.48 -2.11 -1.46
C TYR A 481 -1.46 -3.16 -1.99
N THR A 482 -2.48 -2.76 -2.75
CA THR A 482 -3.50 -3.67 -3.31
C THR A 482 -3.13 -4.16 -4.71
N TYR A 483 -3.81 -5.20 -5.22
CA TYR A 483 -3.55 -5.69 -6.58
C TYR A 483 -3.77 -4.59 -7.63
N LYS A 484 -4.79 -3.73 -7.44
CA LYS A 484 -5.01 -2.54 -8.29
C LYS A 484 -3.83 -1.58 -8.26
N ASP A 485 -3.33 -1.25 -7.06
CA ASP A 485 -2.23 -0.29 -6.91
C ASP A 485 -0.96 -0.81 -7.61
N HIS A 486 -0.69 -2.12 -7.51
CA HIS A 486 0.43 -2.78 -8.18
C HIS A 486 0.28 -2.77 -9.70
N ALA A 487 -0.90 -3.13 -10.22
CA ALA A 487 -1.21 -3.05 -11.65
C ALA A 487 -0.99 -1.63 -12.20
N ARG A 488 -1.48 -0.60 -11.48
CA ARG A 488 -1.27 0.82 -11.84
C ARG A 488 0.21 1.20 -11.82
N THR A 489 0.96 0.74 -10.82
CA THR A 489 2.40 1.00 -10.70
C THR A 489 3.17 0.37 -11.86
N ASN A 490 2.86 -0.89 -12.21
CA ASN A 490 3.48 -1.60 -13.34
C ASN A 490 3.22 -0.90 -14.67
N SER A 491 2.01 -0.38 -14.88
CA SER A 491 1.67 0.44 -16.05
C SER A 491 2.58 1.68 -16.18
N LYS A 492 2.81 2.40 -15.07
CA LYS A 492 3.70 3.58 -15.03
C LYS A 492 5.16 3.19 -15.31
N ILE A 493 5.61 2.04 -14.81
CA ILE A 493 6.96 1.51 -15.07
C ILE A 493 7.12 1.14 -16.55
N ILE A 494 6.15 0.46 -17.16
CA ILE A 494 6.18 0.13 -18.60
C ILE A 494 6.24 1.41 -19.46
N LYS A 495 5.44 2.43 -19.12
CA LYS A 495 5.52 3.75 -19.78
C LYS A 495 6.92 4.35 -19.65
N ALA A 496 7.55 4.25 -18.47
CA ALA A 496 8.92 4.72 -18.22
C ALA A 496 9.98 3.95 -19.01
N ILE A 497 9.86 2.62 -19.12
CA ILE A 497 10.77 1.77 -19.92
C ILE A 497 10.74 2.23 -21.39
N ASN A 498 9.55 2.47 -21.95
CA ASN A 498 9.40 2.93 -23.32
C ASN A 498 9.95 4.36 -23.50
N GLN A 499 9.73 5.23 -22.52
CA GLN A 499 10.24 6.60 -22.52
C GLN A 499 11.79 6.62 -22.52
N VAL A 500 12.42 5.89 -21.60
CA VAL A 500 13.89 5.87 -21.50
C VAL A 500 14.51 5.25 -22.75
N LYS A 501 13.93 4.19 -23.34
CA LYS A 501 14.40 3.61 -24.60
C LYS A 501 14.44 4.65 -25.73
N ARG A 502 13.31 5.35 -25.93
CA ARG A 502 13.18 6.37 -26.98
C ARG A 502 14.15 7.53 -26.76
N ASN A 503 14.25 8.01 -25.53
CA ASN A 503 15.07 9.17 -25.20
C ASN A 503 16.56 8.84 -25.20
N ALA A 504 16.94 7.67 -24.68
CA ALA A 504 18.31 7.17 -24.72
C ALA A 504 18.81 7.07 -26.16
N LYS A 505 18.01 6.51 -27.09
CA LYS A 505 18.41 6.37 -28.50
C LYS A 505 18.83 7.70 -29.13
N PHE A 506 18.12 8.79 -28.81
CA PHE A 506 18.51 10.12 -29.27
C PHE A 506 19.89 10.54 -28.75
N PHE A 507 20.17 10.37 -27.46
CA PHE A 507 21.45 10.76 -26.88
C PHE A 507 22.60 9.80 -27.24
N GLU A 508 22.30 8.52 -27.50
CA GLU A 508 23.24 7.56 -28.09
C GLU A 508 23.75 8.05 -29.45
N ASP A 509 22.87 8.62 -30.27
CA ASP A 509 23.20 9.15 -31.59
C ASP A 509 23.85 10.57 -31.53
N ASN A 510 23.86 11.21 -30.36
CA ASN A 510 24.34 12.60 -30.14
C ASN A 510 25.25 12.69 -28.89
N LEU A 511 26.30 11.87 -28.84
CA LEU A 511 27.21 11.78 -27.68
C LEU A 511 28.00 13.06 -27.38
N ASP A 512 28.15 13.96 -28.34
CA ASP A 512 28.72 15.30 -28.14
C ASP A 512 27.96 16.08 -27.07
N ILE A 513 26.62 16.05 -27.12
CA ILE A 513 25.74 16.68 -26.11
C ILE A 513 25.97 16.05 -24.74
N VAL A 514 26.10 14.72 -24.69
CA VAL A 514 26.33 13.97 -23.46
C VAL A 514 27.68 14.35 -22.83
N ARG A 515 28.75 14.37 -23.63
CA ARG A 515 30.10 14.73 -23.17
C ARG A 515 30.14 16.14 -22.61
N ASP A 516 29.56 17.12 -23.33
CA ASP A 516 29.48 18.51 -22.86
C ASP A 516 28.76 18.61 -21.51
N LYS A 517 27.55 18.02 -21.40
CA LYS A 517 26.77 18.05 -20.17
C LYS A 517 27.47 17.38 -19.01
N LEU A 518 28.17 16.27 -19.25
CA LEU A 518 28.91 15.53 -18.22
C LEU A 518 30.35 16.04 -18.01
N GLY A 519 30.76 17.12 -18.68
CA GLY A 519 32.07 17.75 -18.50
C GLY A 519 33.23 16.85 -18.94
N LYS A 520 33.04 16.09 -20.02
CA LYS A 520 34.07 15.23 -20.63
C LYS A 520 34.62 15.88 -21.89
N ALA A 521 35.90 15.60 -22.18
CA ALA A 521 36.54 16.02 -23.42
C ALA A 521 35.83 15.39 -24.63
N SER A 522 35.88 16.05 -25.79
CA SER A 522 35.19 15.63 -27.01
C SER A 522 35.63 14.26 -27.53
N ASP A 523 36.87 13.86 -27.25
CA ASP A 523 37.49 12.59 -27.60
C ASP A 523 37.29 11.49 -26.53
N TYR A 524 36.62 11.80 -25.41
CA TYR A 524 36.38 10.83 -24.35
C TYR A 524 35.56 9.63 -24.87
N SER A 525 36.09 8.42 -24.71
CA SER A 525 35.45 7.18 -25.14
C SER A 525 34.36 6.73 -24.17
N ILE A 526 33.17 6.46 -24.72
CA ILE A 526 32.04 5.81 -24.05
C ILE A 526 31.88 4.45 -24.72
N ASN A 527 32.13 3.38 -23.97
CA ASN A 527 32.23 2.01 -24.51
C ASN A 527 30.88 1.30 -24.54
N SER A 528 29.96 1.68 -23.64
CA SER A 528 28.62 1.10 -23.58
C SER A 528 27.66 2.03 -22.85
N ILE A 529 26.37 1.76 -23.02
CA ILE A 529 25.28 2.60 -22.56
C ILE A 529 24.27 1.71 -21.84
N GLN A 530 23.96 2.07 -20.59
CA GLN A 530 23.04 1.34 -19.73
C GLN A 530 21.81 2.21 -19.48
N LYS A 531 20.63 1.67 -19.76
CA LYS A 531 19.33 2.32 -19.53
C LYS A 531 18.74 1.80 -18.23
N ILE A 532 18.28 2.70 -17.36
CA ILE A 532 17.76 2.34 -16.05
C ILE A 532 16.47 3.12 -15.77
N VAL A 533 15.44 2.43 -15.26
CA VAL A 533 14.30 3.05 -14.59
C VAL A 533 14.48 2.88 -13.09
N VAL A 534 14.41 3.99 -12.34
CA VAL A 534 14.49 3.98 -10.88
C VAL A 534 13.17 4.46 -10.28
N THR A 535 12.55 3.64 -9.43
CA THR A 535 11.29 4.00 -8.76
C THR A 535 11.51 4.42 -7.30
N SER A 536 10.71 5.37 -6.80
CA SER A 536 10.71 5.69 -5.36
C SER A 536 9.99 4.64 -4.50
N SER A 537 9.05 3.89 -5.09
CA SER A 537 8.35 2.77 -4.46
C SER A 537 9.18 1.50 -4.51
N THR A 538 9.06 0.64 -3.49
CA THR A 538 9.74 -0.66 -3.46
C THR A 538 9.11 -1.63 -4.47
N LEU A 539 9.91 -2.42 -5.17
CA LEU A 539 9.41 -3.30 -6.24
C LEU A 539 9.31 -4.77 -5.83
N GLY A 540 8.34 -5.46 -6.41
CA GLY A 540 8.19 -6.92 -6.33
C GLY A 540 9.02 -7.68 -7.35
N GLU A 541 9.38 -6.98 -8.42
CA GLU A 541 10.18 -7.48 -9.52
C GLU A 541 11.14 -6.38 -9.98
N ALA A 542 12.40 -6.73 -10.11
CA ALA A 542 13.50 -5.86 -10.53
C ALA A 542 14.49 -6.68 -11.34
N GLY A 543 15.28 -6.05 -12.19
CA GLY A 543 16.18 -6.75 -13.12
C GLY A 543 16.20 -6.12 -14.51
N LEU A 544 16.69 -6.90 -15.47
CA LEU A 544 16.74 -6.50 -16.88
C LEU A 544 15.41 -6.83 -17.59
N TYR A 545 14.82 -5.83 -18.25
CA TYR A 545 13.63 -5.96 -19.07
C TYR A 545 13.91 -5.42 -20.46
N ASP A 546 13.94 -6.32 -21.44
CA ASP A 546 14.53 -6.10 -22.76
C ASP A 546 16.00 -5.64 -22.66
N ASP A 547 16.24 -4.32 -22.73
CA ASP A 547 17.54 -3.66 -22.65
C ASP A 547 17.56 -2.53 -21.59
N VAL A 548 16.58 -2.52 -20.68
CA VAL A 548 16.42 -1.53 -19.61
C VAL A 548 16.42 -2.23 -18.26
N PHE A 549 17.29 -1.81 -17.35
CA PHE A 549 17.23 -2.25 -15.96
C PHE A 549 16.13 -1.50 -15.21
N VAL A 550 15.38 -2.18 -14.36
CA VAL A 550 14.41 -1.54 -13.46
C VAL A 550 14.77 -1.91 -12.02
N VAL A 551 14.82 -0.90 -11.15
CA VAL A 551 15.19 -1.05 -9.74
C VAL A 551 14.50 0.02 -8.89
N ASP A 552 14.30 -0.24 -7.59
CA ASP A 552 13.83 0.79 -6.65
C ASP A 552 14.96 1.53 -5.93
N GLU A 553 14.66 2.74 -5.47
CA GLU A 553 15.58 3.59 -4.72
C GLU A 553 16.16 2.87 -3.50
N SER A 554 15.34 2.08 -2.78
CA SER A 554 15.77 1.40 -1.56
C SER A 554 16.91 0.42 -1.85
N ALA A 555 16.72 -0.48 -2.82
CA ALA A 555 17.75 -1.42 -3.24
C ALA A 555 18.97 -0.73 -3.85
N PHE A 556 18.77 0.26 -4.73
CA PHE A 556 19.87 0.97 -5.38
C PHE A 556 20.70 1.74 -4.33
N THR A 557 20.05 2.46 -3.41
CA THR A 557 20.73 3.15 -2.31
C THR A 557 21.51 2.17 -1.43
N ALA A 558 20.94 1.01 -1.10
CA ALA A 558 21.63 0.00 -0.31
C ALA A 558 22.92 -0.48 -1.01
N PHE A 559 22.87 -0.73 -2.32
CA PHE A 559 24.07 -1.07 -3.11
C PHE A 559 25.12 0.04 -3.11
N LEU A 560 24.70 1.29 -3.33
CA LEU A 560 25.60 2.46 -3.34
C LEU A 560 26.29 2.65 -1.99
N LEU A 561 25.57 2.43 -0.90
CA LEU A 561 26.08 2.54 0.47
C LEU A 561 26.81 1.28 0.96
N ARG A 562 26.94 0.25 0.12
CA ARG A 562 27.60 -1.02 0.49
C ARG A 562 26.89 -1.75 1.62
N ASN A 563 25.58 -1.50 1.77
CA ASN A 563 24.70 -2.18 2.71
C ASN A 563 24.20 -3.48 2.08
N GLU A 564 24.98 -4.53 2.24
CA GLU A 564 24.60 -5.86 1.75
C GLU A 564 23.37 -6.42 2.48
N PRO A 565 22.54 -7.25 1.82
CA PRO A 565 21.47 -7.96 2.49
C PRO A 565 22.04 -8.85 3.59
N SER A 566 21.47 -8.74 4.79
CA SER A 566 21.88 -9.54 5.95
C SER A 566 20.66 -10.03 6.72
N ILE A 567 20.89 -11.09 7.50
CA ILE A 567 19.93 -11.63 8.45
C ILE A 567 20.39 -11.26 9.84
N SER A 568 19.54 -10.58 10.59
CA SER A 568 19.81 -10.19 11.96
C SER A 568 19.12 -11.13 12.94
N LEU A 569 19.90 -11.76 13.83
CA LEU A 569 19.41 -12.51 14.97
C LEU A 569 19.44 -11.62 16.21
N LYS A 570 18.29 -11.46 16.86
CA LYS A 570 18.19 -10.72 18.13
C LYS A 570 18.03 -11.68 19.30
N TYR A 571 19.01 -11.72 20.20
CA TYR A 571 18.95 -12.51 21.44
C TYR A 571 19.49 -11.70 22.62
N GLY A 572 18.73 -11.62 23.71
CA GLY A 572 19.16 -10.93 24.93
C GLY A 572 19.50 -9.44 24.76
N GLY A 573 18.97 -8.78 23.71
CA GLY A 573 19.32 -7.40 23.36
C GLY A 573 20.55 -7.24 22.47
N VAL A 574 21.25 -8.33 22.13
CA VAL A 574 22.32 -8.37 21.13
C VAL A 574 21.72 -8.64 19.76
N ILE A 575 22.15 -7.89 18.75
CA ILE A 575 21.81 -8.11 17.34
C ILE A 575 23.08 -8.59 16.65
N GLU A 576 23.10 -9.83 16.20
CA GLU A 576 24.16 -10.36 15.31
C GLU A 576 23.62 -10.41 13.89
N SER A 577 24.34 -9.81 12.94
CA SER A 577 23.98 -9.80 11.53
C SER A 577 24.91 -10.71 10.75
N PHE A 578 24.31 -11.58 9.94
CA PHE A 578 25.02 -12.52 9.06
C PHE A 578 24.78 -12.12 7.61
N SER A 579 25.86 -11.91 6.86
CA SER A 579 25.81 -11.64 5.43
C SER A 579 26.33 -12.83 4.62
N SER A 580 26.03 -12.83 3.32
CA SER A 580 26.41 -13.89 2.39
C SER A 580 27.55 -13.44 1.51
N SER A 581 28.59 -14.28 1.37
CA SER A 581 29.70 -14.08 0.43
C SER A 581 29.25 -14.07 -1.05
N GLU A 582 28.01 -14.50 -1.32
CA GLU A 582 27.41 -14.48 -2.66
C GLU A 582 27.31 -13.06 -3.24
N TYR A 583 27.26 -12.04 -2.37
CA TYR A 583 27.06 -10.65 -2.76
C TYR A 583 28.34 -9.82 -2.75
N SER A 584 29.49 -10.42 -3.07
CA SER A 584 30.81 -9.77 -3.09
C SER A 584 30.90 -8.48 -3.94
N TYR A 585 29.95 -8.22 -4.84
CA TYR A 585 29.83 -6.95 -5.56
C TYR A 585 29.39 -5.76 -4.68
N TYR A 586 29.01 -6.01 -3.43
CA TYR A 586 28.82 -5.00 -2.38
C TYR A 586 30.13 -4.62 -1.67
N GLU A 587 31.25 -5.30 -1.93
CA GLU A 587 32.53 -4.96 -1.29
C GLU A 587 33.29 -3.88 -2.07
N GLY A 588 34.03 -3.02 -1.36
CA GLY A 588 34.94 -2.02 -1.96
C GLY A 588 34.25 -0.95 -2.83
N GLU A 589 35.02 -0.29 -3.69
CA GLU A 589 34.52 0.82 -4.53
C GLU A 589 33.45 0.40 -5.54
N VAL A 590 32.56 1.35 -5.86
CA VAL A 590 31.50 1.19 -6.86
C VAL A 590 32.10 1.27 -8.26
N THR A 591 32.04 0.17 -8.99
CA THR A 591 32.43 0.07 -10.40
C THR A 591 31.22 -0.21 -11.27
N ALA A 592 31.30 0.14 -12.56
CA ALA A 592 30.23 -0.14 -13.53
C ALA A 592 29.93 -1.64 -13.61
N LYS A 593 30.96 -2.49 -13.54
CA LYS A 593 30.79 -3.96 -13.51
C LYS A 593 29.96 -4.41 -12.31
N LYS A 594 30.28 -3.93 -11.10
CA LYS A 594 29.53 -4.27 -9.88
C LYS A 594 28.10 -3.75 -9.92
N LEU A 595 27.91 -2.52 -10.44
CA LEU A 595 26.58 -1.93 -10.60
C LEU A 595 25.71 -2.76 -11.56
N ILE A 596 26.26 -3.15 -12.71
CA ILE A 596 25.54 -3.99 -13.68
C ILE A 596 25.23 -5.36 -13.08
N GLN A 597 26.18 -5.97 -12.37
CA GLN A 597 25.95 -7.26 -11.69
C GLN A 597 24.81 -7.16 -10.65
N PHE A 598 24.76 -6.08 -9.88
CA PHE A 598 23.65 -5.80 -8.96
C PHE A 598 22.31 -5.61 -9.71
N LEU A 599 22.31 -4.86 -10.82
CA LEU A 599 21.10 -4.58 -11.58
C LEU A 599 20.55 -5.81 -12.33
N GLN A 600 21.41 -6.77 -12.68
CA GLN A 600 21.00 -8.03 -13.30
C GLN A 600 20.18 -8.90 -12.34
N GLU A 601 20.55 -8.92 -11.06
CA GLU A 601 19.83 -9.66 -10.02
C GLU A 601 19.84 -8.88 -8.70
N VAL A 602 18.73 -8.19 -8.42
CA VAL A 602 18.58 -7.38 -7.20
C VAL A 602 18.38 -8.29 -5.99
N PRO A 603 19.33 -8.37 -5.05
CA PRO A 603 19.30 -9.39 -4.00
C PRO A 603 18.10 -9.33 -3.08
N SER A 604 17.66 -8.13 -2.70
CA SER A 604 16.53 -7.95 -1.77
C SER A 604 15.21 -8.47 -2.34
N VAL A 605 15.01 -8.39 -3.67
CA VAL A 605 13.86 -9.00 -4.36
C VAL A 605 13.99 -10.52 -4.38
N ARG A 606 15.17 -11.02 -4.76
CA ARG A 606 15.44 -12.46 -4.88
C ARG A 606 15.28 -13.19 -3.55
N LEU A 607 15.87 -12.67 -2.48
CA LEU A 607 15.82 -13.25 -1.15
C LEU A 607 14.39 -13.29 -0.61
N MET A 608 13.63 -12.20 -0.75
CA MET A 608 12.23 -12.16 -0.32
C MET A 608 11.36 -13.14 -1.09
N ARG A 609 11.59 -13.29 -2.41
CA ARG A 609 10.91 -14.28 -3.24
C ARG A 609 11.18 -15.71 -2.77
N GLY A 610 12.42 -16.01 -2.37
CA GLY A 610 12.80 -17.31 -1.80
C GLY A 610 12.10 -17.66 -0.47
N GLN A 611 11.44 -16.69 0.17
CA GLN A 611 10.67 -16.88 1.40
C GLN A 611 9.17 -17.14 1.14
N LEU A 612 8.74 -17.19 -0.12
CA LEU A 612 7.33 -17.45 -0.46
C LEU A 612 7.10 -18.92 -0.82
N LYS A 613 5.91 -19.42 -0.47
CA LYS A 613 5.40 -20.72 -0.92
C LYS A 613 3.94 -20.59 -1.31
N ILE A 614 3.48 -21.50 -2.17
CA ILE A 614 2.05 -21.65 -2.45
C ILE A 614 1.40 -22.32 -1.24
N GLU A 615 0.37 -21.70 -0.68
CA GLU A 615 -0.44 -22.27 0.39
C GLU A 615 -1.90 -22.34 -0.01
N SER A 616 -2.63 -23.21 0.69
CA SER A 616 -4.08 -23.34 0.61
C SER A 616 -4.68 -22.81 1.91
N ASP A 617 -5.56 -21.83 1.82
CA ASP A 617 -6.30 -21.27 2.94
C ASP A 617 -7.79 -21.48 2.78
N ASN A 618 -8.46 -21.92 3.85
CA ASN A 618 -9.92 -21.99 3.87
C ASN A 618 -10.49 -20.71 4.49
N SER A 619 -11.39 -20.04 3.77
CA SER A 619 -12.21 -18.94 4.31
C SER A 619 -13.68 -19.23 4.00
N GLY A 620 -14.42 -19.65 5.03
CA GLY A 620 -15.79 -20.12 4.87
C GLY A 620 -15.84 -21.36 3.97
N ASP A 621 -16.63 -21.28 2.90
CA ASP A 621 -16.86 -22.38 1.95
C ASP A 621 -15.93 -22.31 0.72
N ILE A 622 -14.90 -21.46 0.76
CA ILE A 622 -13.96 -21.22 -0.34
C ILE A 622 -12.54 -21.55 0.11
N GLU A 623 -11.83 -22.31 -0.72
CA GLU A 623 -10.40 -22.58 -0.58
C GLU A 623 -9.62 -21.66 -1.53
N TYR A 624 -8.67 -20.89 -1.01
CA TYR A 624 -7.82 -19.99 -1.78
C TYR A 624 -6.43 -20.58 -1.91
N ILE A 625 -5.93 -20.73 -3.14
CA ILE A 625 -4.59 -21.23 -3.45
C ILE A 625 -3.77 -20.06 -4.01
N ARG A 626 -2.87 -19.51 -3.21
CA ARG A 626 -2.08 -18.30 -3.53
C ARG A 626 -0.70 -18.33 -2.90
N GLN A 627 0.19 -17.42 -3.33
CA GLN A 627 1.49 -17.25 -2.70
C GLN A 627 1.33 -16.68 -1.29
N LYS A 628 2.15 -17.16 -0.36
CA LYS A 628 2.25 -16.65 1.00
C LYS A 628 3.68 -16.67 1.49
N LYS A 629 4.02 -15.71 2.34
CA LYS A 629 5.29 -15.71 3.07
C LYS A 629 5.27 -16.85 4.08
N VAL A 630 6.30 -17.69 4.04
CA VAL A 630 6.52 -18.74 5.04
C VAL A 630 6.82 -18.05 6.37
N ILE A 631 5.87 -18.03 7.31
CA ILE A 631 6.12 -17.71 8.72
C ILE A 631 6.66 -18.97 9.39
N SER A 632 7.85 -19.44 9.00
CA SER A 632 8.55 -20.49 9.75
C SER A 632 9.64 -19.85 10.57
N ASP A 633 9.65 -20.17 11.87
CA ASP A 633 10.80 -20.03 12.74
C ASP A 633 12.08 -20.45 11.98
N PHE A 634 12.97 -19.48 11.79
CA PHE A 634 14.27 -19.62 11.18
C PHE A 634 14.27 -20.03 9.70
N LEU A 635 14.96 -19.20 8.92
CA LEU A 635 15.26 -19.40 7.52
C LEU A 635 15.70 -20.84 7.21
N ASN A 636 15.27 -21.34 6.06
CA ASN A 636 15.97 -22.39 5.33
C ASN A 636 17.40 -21.87 5.05
N ALA A 637 18.32 -22.17 5.96
CA ALA A 637 19.69 -21.67 6.01
C ALA A 637 20.62 -22.40 5.02
N SER A 638 20.13 -22.81 3.85
CA SER A 638 20.96 -23.46 2.82
C SER A 638 21.96 -22.50 2.18
N HIS A 639 21.78 -21.19 2.34
CA HIS A 639 22.62 -20.13 1.75
C HIS A 639 23.46 -19.35 2.79
N LEU A 640 23.44 -19.79 4.05
CA LEU A 640 24.21 -19.18 5.15
C LEU A 640 25.32 -20.15 5.55
N ASP A 641 26.47 -19.64 5.99
CA ASP A 641 27.50 -20.47 6.60
C ASP A 641 26.97 -21.02 7.95
N ILE A 642 26.34 -22.19 7.88
CA ILE A 642 25.73 -22.91 9.01
C ILE A 642 26.75 -23.13 10.14
N SER A 643 28.06 -23.08 9.85
CA SER A 643 29.12 -23.30 10.85
C SER A 643 29.22 -22.18 11.88
N GLU A 644 28.86 -20.93 11.55
CA GLU A 644 28.86 -19.81 12.51
C GLU A 644 27.58 -19.77 13.33
N ILE A 645 26.42 -19.99 12.70
CA ILE A 645 25.13 -20.07 13.38
C ILE A 645 25.15 -21.18 14.45
N ARG A 646 25.72 -22.35 14.15
CA ARG A 646 25.85 -23.46 15.12
C ARG A 646 26.73 -23.13 16.34
N LYS A 647 27.72 -22.24 16.22
CA LYS A 647 28.54 -21.79 17.37
C LYS A 647 27.75 -20.94 18.35
N VAL A 648 26.78 -20.17 17.86
CA VAL A 648 25.86 -19.36 18.68
C VAL A 648 24.81 -20.26 19.37
N TYR A 649 24.26 -21.24 18.65
CA TYR A 649 23.27 -22.18 19.20
C TYR A 649 23.80 -23.10 20.30
N HIS A 650 25.09 -23.48 20.29
CA HIS A 650 25.67 -24.28 21.37
C HIS A 650 25.82 -23.54 22.71
N LYS A 651 25.58 -22.22 22.75
CA LYS A 651 25.52 -21.44 24.01
C LYS A 651 24.11 -21.29 24.58
N ILE A 652 23.08 -21.75 23.85
CA ILE A 652 21.68 -21.64 24.26
C ILE A 652 21.25 -22.99 24.86
N ASP A 653 20.98 -23.02 26.16
CA ASP A 653 20.41 -24.20 26.82
C ASP A 653 18.94 -24.37 26.41
N VAL A 654 18.70 -25.17 25.37
CA VAL A 654 17.40 -25.35 24.69
C VAL A 654 16.34 -26.04 25.58
N LYS A 655 16.64 -26.38 26.83
CA LYS A 655 15.67 -27.05 27.72
C LYS A 655 14.57 -26.16 28.29
N ASN A 656 14.65 -24.83 28.18
CA ASN A 656 13.66 -23.93 28.81
C ASN A 656 12.68 -23.23 27.86
N PHE A 657 12.68 -23.55 26.55
CA PHE A 657 11.91 -22.78 25.54
C PHE A 657 10.71 -23.50 24.91
N VAL A 658 10.13 -24.50 25.59
CA VAL A 658 8.85 -25.09 25.16
C VAL A 658 7.84 -25.03 26.31
N ASN A 659 7.16 -23.90 26.43
CA ASN A 659 5.84 -23.85 27.06
C ASN A 659 4.95 -22.93 26.22
N THR A 660 4.08 -23.57 25.45
CA THR A 660 3.01 -22.98 24.64
C THR A 660 2.09 -22.08 25.46
N PRO A 661 1.63 -20.92 24.94
CA PRO A 661 0.60 -20.14 25.62
C PRO A 661 -0.76 -20.85 25.47
N LYS A 662 -1.37 -21.22 26.60
CA LYS A 662 -2.78 -21.63 26.65
C LYS A 662 -3.70 -20.43 26.32
N PRO A 663 -4.89 -20.64 25.73
CA PRO A 663 -5.82 -19.53 25.45
C PRO A 663 -6.27 -18.87 26.75
N ILE A 664 -6.02 -17.57 26.91
CA ILE A 664 -6.44 -16.81 28.09
C ILE A 664 -7.90 -16.35 27.89
N TYR A 665 -8.84 -17.28 28.07
CA TYR A 665 -10.28 -16.99 28.14
C TYR A 665 -10.74 -16.57 29.55
N ASN A 666 -9.82 -16.27 30.48
CA ASN A 666 -10.16 -16.09 31.91
C ASN A 666 -10.09 -14.65 32.43
N LYS A 667 -9.73 -13.63 31.64
CA LYS A 667 -9.64 -12.25 32.17
C LYS A 667 -11.00 -11.56 32.35
N TYR A 668 -12.05 -12.00 31.66
CA TYR A 668 -13.41 -11.46 31.80
C TYR A 668 -14.31 -12.24 32.79
N LYS A 669 -13.86 -13.36 33.36
CA LYS A 669 -14.57 -14.06 34.46
C LYS A 669 -14.27 -13.48 35.85
N ILE A 670 -13.24 -12.64 35.99
CA ILE A 670 -12.75 -12.18 37.30
C ILE A 670 -13.59 -11.01 37.88
N PHE A 671 -14.46 -10.37 37.09
CA PHE A 671 -15.35 -9.32 37.60
C PHE A 671 -16.70 -9.80 38.17
N LYS A 672 -16.98 -11.11 38.19
CA LYS A 672 -18.23 -11.66 38.77
C LYS A 672 -18.13 -12.15 40.22
N ASN A 673 -16.93 -12.26 40.81
CA ASN A 673 -16.74 -12.81 42.16
C ASN A 673 -16.09 -11.82 43.14
N LYS A 674 -16.60 -10.58 43.20
CA LYS A 674 -16.35 -9.66 44.32
C LYS A 674 -17.63 -8.99 44.80
N THR A 675 -18.65 -9.81 45.06
CA THR A 675 -19.78 -9.48 45.93
C THR A 675 -20.19 -10.78 46.62
N GLU A 676 -19.41 -11.17 47.62
CA GLU A 676 -19.81 -12.02 48.76
C GLU A 676 -18.57 -12.24 49.65
N LYS A 677 -18.34 -11.28 50.54
CA LYS A 677 -17.91 -11.49 51.93
C LYS A 677 -18.07 -10.20 52.71
#